data_AF-A0A4R6H786-F1
#
_entry.id   AF-A0A4R6H786-F1
#
_cell.length_a   1.000
_cell.length_b   1.000
_cell.length_c   1.000
_cell.angle_alpha   90.00
_cell.angle_beta   90.00
_cell.angle_gamma   90.00
#
_symmetry.space_group_name_H-M   'P 1'
#
loop_
_entity.id
_entity.type
_entity.pdbx_description
1 polymer ?
#
loop_
_entity_poly.entity_id
_entity_poly.type
_entity_poly.pdbx_seq_one_letter_code
_entity_poly.pdbx_strand_id
1 'polypeptide(L)'
;MTQFSNYCSLLLLFVIISCSGVEKANNRKSFSGVYPHLAMYNNEGECGTGAVVPWADQLWVITYGPHLPHGSSDKLYEITSGLEQIIRTESIGGTPANRMIHRESNQLFIGPYAIDQQGDVRVIPYPEMQGRHTGNARHLTDPENKIYYGTMEEGFYDVDVNDLSVTTYYKDGNSKQGKIDDTDSNEKTALLPGAHGKGLYSGQGVMVFSNNGESGNKALKQFDIEAGVLAEWDGRDWKVVRRNQFVEVTGSGGIYGNENPEDDPIWATGWDHKSVILGVRNAATGWDFYRLPKASHSYDGAHGWNTEWPRIRDIGTAEQPDYLMTMHGLFWRFPANFTHGNSAGIRPRSAYLKVIGDFARWNNQLVFGCDDSAQKEFLNKRKQKGNIEGPGQSNSNLWFADFSLPDRLGPATAEGAVWISEHIDPEVVSEPFLFSGWKHRSAWIHNEGVAPVYFKFEVDVEGTNQWREFKTLEVKNGQAINLIFNEKELGEWVRVSVDKPTQATVHFYYADEDRRGESTSELFDGMATVDTPETSAGLLWGLGDNRRALGILAGKADNSHFEEIGYYELDGEMNLVKKEDPQTAAFIREKFAIPKEVITLDEASVLVVDDQGRRWRLPKSKQAYSDLTNNGLLRICREVATERDLLNCAGTFYELPAENADGFAKIRPISSHNFRIFDYASYRGMLIMSGLQEDLPANSEHIISSEDGKVSVWAGVIDDLWKMGKPTGEGGPWKNTQVESGIPSDSYLIGFYDQRILKLTNESNLTVRFKIQAEPIGHGPWMTYREVELEGGETFNYEFPAGFQSRWIRFIADKNCQATAWLKYK
;
A
#
# COMPACT_ATOMS: atom_id res chain seq x y z
N MET A 1 51.26 -68.11 -31.34
CA MET A 1 52.36 -67.29 -30.80
C MET A 1 51.73 -66.38 -29.75
N THR A 2 51.73 -66.80 -28.48
CA THR A 2 52.70 -66.35 -27.43
C THR A 2 52.75 -64.83 -27.31
N GLN A 3 52.66 -64.15 -26.17
CA GLN A 3 52.36 -64.48 -24.76
C GLN A 3 52.54 -63.13 -23.97
N PHE A 4 51.90 -62.99 -22.80
CA PHE A 4 52.31 -62.14 -21.63
C PHE A 4 52.19 -60.59 -21.72
N SER A 5 51.82 -59.83 -20.67
CA SER A 5 51.63 -60.08 -19.23
C SER A 5 50.86 -58.95 -18.51
N ASN A 6 50.00 -59.34 -17.54
CA ASN A 6 49.63 -58.75 -16.23
C ASN A 6 49.27 -57.24 -16.07
N TYR A 7 48.42 -56.76 -15.14
CA TYR A 7 48.02 -57.21 -13.80
C TYR A 7 46.60 -56.74 -13.39
N CYS A 8 45.96 -57.57 -12.56
CA CYS A 8 45.05 -57.28 -11.43
C CYS A 8 43.78 -56.42 -11.58
N SER A 9 42.66 -57.15 -11.53
CA SER A 9 41.47 -56.97 -10.68
C SER A 9 41.43 -55.77 -9.71
N LEU A 10 40.39 -54.94 -9.83
CA LEU A 10 39.42 -54.72 -8.73
C LEU A 10 38.11 -54.12 -9.28
N LEU A 11 37.00 -54.77 -8.93
CA LEU A 11 35.65 -54.22 -9.01
C LEU A 11 35.56 -52.90 -8.23
N LEU A 12 35.06 -51.85 -8.86
CA LEU A 12 34.29 -50.81 -8.15
C LEU A 12 33.24 -50.25 -9.10
N LEU A 13 32.01 -50.75 -8.93
CA LEU A 13 30.79 -50.06 -9.31
C LEU A 13 30.81 -48.70 -8.61
N PHE A 14 31.07 -47.62 -9.35
CA PHE A 14 30.66 -46.29 -8.91
C PHE A 14 29.16 -46.18 -9.12
N VAL A 15 28.40 -46.60 -8.11
CA VAL A 15 27.05 -46.09 -7.90
C VAL A 15 27.24 -44.62 -7.54
N ILE A 16 26.99 -43.74 -8.50
CA ILE A 16 26.78 -42.32 -8.22
C ILE A 16 25.46 -42.27 -7.47
N ILE A 17 25.53 -42.41 -6.14
CA ILE A 17 24.48 -41.95 -5.26
C ILE A 17 24.57 -40.43 -5.35
N SER A 18 23.75 -39.86 -6.24
CA SER A 18 23.28 -38.50 -6.04
C SER A 18 22.67 -38.46 -4.64
N CYS A 19 23.43 -37.95 -3.67
CA CYS A 19 22.85 -37.37 -2.47
C CYS A 19 22.11 -36.11 -2.89
N SER A 20 20.99 -36.27 -3.57
CA SER A 20 19.88 -35.37 -3.41
C SER A 20 19.52 -35.50 -1.93
N GLY A 21 19.96 -34.55 -1.12
CA GLY A 21 19.45 -34.41 0.23
C GLY A 21 17.93 -34.44 0.09
N VAL A 22 17.30 -35.49 0.62
CA VAL A 22 15.87 -35.48 0.83
C VAL A 22 15.66 -34.36 1.84
N GLU A 23 15.34 -33.16 1.36
CA GLU A 23 14.81 -32.09 2.19
C GLU A 23 13.69 -32.73 3.01
N LYS A 24 13.89 -32.75 4.33
CA LYS A 24 12.81 -33.06 5.25
C LYS A 24 11.68 -32.10 4.87
N ALA A 25 10.57 -32.64 4.36
CA ALA A 25 9.38 -31.84 4.10
C ALA A 25 9.08 -31.05 5.37
N ASN A 26 9.23 -29.72 5.28
CA ASN A 26 9.13 -28.85 6.42
C ASN A 26 7.64 -28.71 6.76
N ASN A 27 7.15 -29.50 7.72
CA ASN A 27 5.75 -29.55 8.15
C ASN A 27 5.29 -28.28 8.92
N ARG A 28 5.83 -27.10 8.60
CA ARG A 28 5.45 -25.83 9.25
C ARG A 28 4.11 -25.36 8.68
N LYS A 29 3.19 -24.97 9.56
CA LYS A 29 1.90 -24.39 9.16
C LYS A 29 2.16 -23.08 8.41
N SER A 30 1.45 -22.88 7.30
CA SER A 30 1.47 -21.65 6.52
C SER A 30 0.05 -21.29 6.12
N PHE A 31 -0.28 -20.00 6.14
CA PHE A 31 -1.59 -19.49 5.74
C PHE A 31 -1.36 -18.44 4.67
N SER A 32 -1.75 -18.74 3.43
CA SER A 32 -1.53 -17.86 2.27
C SER A 32 -0.09 -17.36 2.13
N GLY A 33 0.89 -18.21 2.47
CA GLY A 33 2.32 -17.88 2.36
C GLY A 33 2.93 -17.19 3.58
N VAL A 34 2.17 -16.97 4.66
CA VAL A 34 2.70 -16.48 5.93
C VAL A 34 2.95 -17.66 6.86
N TYR A 35 4.17 -17.73 7.42
CA TYR A 35 4.55 -18.73 8.41
C TYR A 35 4.49 -18.10 9.82
N PRO A 36 3.52 -18.46 10.68
CA PRO A 36 3.32 -17.76 11.95
C PRO A 36 4.50 -17.87 12.93
N HIS A 37 5.31 -18.92 12.81
CA HIS A 37 6.51 -19.12 13.64
C HIS A 37 7.65 -18.15 13.30
N LEU A 38 7.62 -17.52 12.12
CA LEU A 38 8.60 -16.51 11.70
C LEU A 38 8.26 -15.09 12.17
N ALA A 39 7.11 -14.88 12.83
CA ALA A 39 6.70 -13.57 13.28
C ALA A 39 7.73 -12.92 14.23
N MET A 40 8.09 -11.69 13.90
CA MET A 40 9.10 -10.88 14.57
C MET A 40 8.41 -9.84 15.46
N TYR A 41 8.93 -9.66 16.68
CA TYR A 41 8.33 -8.82 17.73
C TYR A 41 9.40 -7.96 18.37
N ASN A 42 8.98 -6.78 18.81
CA ASN A 42 9.80 -5.88 19.63
C ASN A 42 8.95 -5.33 20.80
N ASN A 43 9.47 -4.32 21.51
CA ASN A 43 8.85 -3.68 22.68
C ASN A 43 8.40 -2.25 22.37
N GLU A 44 8.55 -1.82 21.12
CA GLU A 44 8.36 -0.47 20.65
C GLU A 44 6.98 -0.28 20.00
N GLY A 45 6.63 0.96 19.63
CA GLY A 45 5.33 1.32 19.06
C GLY A 45 5.03 0.73 17.66
N GLU A 46 6.07 0.31 16.95
CA GLU A 46 6.06 -0.27 15.59
C GLU A 46 7.10 -1.38 15.53
N CYS A 47 6.90 -2.38 14.66
CA CYS A 47 7.89 -3.42 14.39
C CYS A 47 7.85 -3.71 12.89
N GLY A 48 8.41 -2.85 12.06
CA GLY A 48 8.42 -3.03 10.61
C GLY A 48 9.63 -3.83 10.13
N THR A 49 9.54 -4.45 8.95
CA THR A 49 10.71 -5.06 8.30
C THR A 49 11.48 -4.01 7.49
N GLY A 50 12.71 -3.69 7.92
CA GLY A 50 13.52 -2.65 7.29
C GLY A 50 14.24 -3.10 6.02
N ALA A 51 14.72 -4.35 6.01
CA ALA A 51 15.39 -4.94 4.85
C ALA A 51 15.25 -6.46 4.81
N VAL A 52 15.23 -7.02 3.60
CA VAL A 52 15.20 -8.47 3.33
C VAL A 52 16.25 -8.78 2.27
N VAL A 53 17.31 -9.50 2.62
CA VAL A 53 18.47 -9.72 1.75
C VAL A 53 18.92 -11.19 1.75
N PRO A 54 18.86 -11.87 0.59
CA PRO A 54 19.55 -13.13 0.36
C PRO A 54 21.07 -12.93 0.38
N TRP A 55 21.77 -13.59 1.29
CA TRP A 55 23.23 -13.51 1.38
C TRP A 55 23.80 -14.74 2.10
N ALA A 56 24.92 -15.26 1.59
CA ALA A 56 25.59 -16.45 2.13
C ALA A 56 24.64 -17.65 2.31
N ASP A 57 23.81 -17.92 1.28
CA ASP A 57 22.78 -18.98 1.25
C ASP A 57 21.66 -18.89 2.30
N GLN A 58 21.62 -17.82 3.09
CA GLN A 58 20.56 -17.53 4.06
C GLN A 58 19.75 -16.31 3.65
N LEU A 59 18.59 -16.14 4.30
CA LEU A 59 17.80 -14.92 4.21
C LEU A 59 18.05 -14.07 5.45
N TRP A 60 18.61 -12.88 5.26
CA TRP A 60 18.84 -11.90 6.33
C TRP A 60 17.71 -10.90 6.38
N VAL A 61 17.18 -10.68 7.58
CA VAL A 61 16.05 -9.79 7.83
C VAL A 61 16.36 -8.92 9.03
N ILE A 62 16.05 -7.63 8.94
CA ILE A 62 16.21 -6.70 10.06
C ILE A 62 14.87 -6.01 10.35
N THR A 63 14.48 -5.97 11.61
CA THR A 63 13.31 -5.18 12.04
C THR A 63 13.70 -3.80 12.52
N TYR A 64 12.72 -2.91 12.59
CA TYR A 64 12.88 -1.57 13.13
C TYR A 64 11.71 -1.14 14.01
N GLY A 65 12.02 -0.26 14.97
CA GLY A 65 11.04 0.49 15.76
C GLY A 65 10.91 1.94 15.30
N PRO A 66 9.88 2.69 15.75
CA PRO A 66 9.64 4.05 15.32
C PRO A 66 10.66 5.00 15.98
N HIS A 67 11.37 5.77 15.15
CA HIS A 67 12.27 6.85 15.58
C HIS A 67 13.33 6.48 16.65
N LEU A 68 14.11 5.41 16.46
CA LEU A 68 15.15 4.95 17.40
C LEU A 68 16.60 5.10 16.87
N PRO A 69 17.22 6.29 17.03
CA PRO A 69 18.57 6.58 16.53
C PRO A 69 19.72 6.01 17.40
N HIS A 70 19.40 5.34 18.51
CA HIS A 70 20.36 4.88 19.52
C HIS A 70 20.30 3.37 19.82
N GLY A 71 19.55 2.61 19.01
CA GLY A 71 19.28 1.20 19.24
C GLY A 71 17.94 0.94 19.93
N SER A 72 17.54 -0.33 19.98
CA SER A 72 16.20 -0.76 20.42
C SER A 72 16.16 -2.25 20.77
N SER A 73 14.97 -2.78 21.03
CA SER A 73 14.76 -4.21 21.17
C SER A 73 14.66 -4.99 19.85
N ASP A 74 14.63 -4.30 18.70
CA ASP A 74 14.66 -4.89 17.35
C ASP A 74 15.86 -5.79 17.10
N LYS A 75 15.73 -6.68 16.11
CA LYS A 75 16.69 -7.75 15.88
C LYS A 75 17.12 -7.86 14.43
N LEU A 76 18.33 -8.38 14.27
CA LEU A 76 18.81 -9.02 13.05
C LEU A 76 18.47 -10.51 13.12
N TYR A 77 17.83 -11.00 12.07
CA TYR A 77 17.41 -12.38 11.90
C TYR A 77 18.17 -13.00 10.74
N GLU A 78 18.61 -14.23 10.95
CA GLU A 78 19.11 -15.13 9.92
C GLU A 78 18.09 -16.26 9.77
N ILE A 79 17.57 -16.46 8.55
CA ILE A 79 16.57 -17.49 8.28
C ILE A 79 17.17 -18.52 7.33
N THR A 80 17.17 -19.77 7.78
CA THR A 80 17.72 -20.88 6.99
C THR A 80 16.77 -21.32 5.90
N SER A 81 17.28 -21.99 4.85
CA SER A 81 16.43 -22.62 3.82
C SER A 81 15.37 -23.56 4.39
N GLY A 82 15.63 -24.16 5.55
CA GLY A 82 14.67 -24.94 6.34
C GLY A 82 13.68 -24.11 7.18
N LEU A 83 13.54 -22.80 6.90
CA LEU A 83 12.70 -21.84 7.62
C LEU A 83 12.95 -21.82 9.14
N GLU A 84 14.17 -22.12 9.57
CA GLU A 84 14.59 -21.92 10.96
C GLU A 84 15.00 -20.46 11.13
N GLN A 85 14.41 -19.78 12.12
CA GLN A 85 14.73 -18.40 12.45
C GLN A 85 15.77 -18.35 13.57
N ILE A 86 16.92 -17.78 13.27
CA ILE A 86 18.01 -17.55 14.21
C ILE A 86 18.04 -16.06 14.54
N ILE A 87 17.86 -15.73 15.82
CA ILE A 87 17.99 -14.36 16.32
C ILE A 87 19.47 -14.11 16.62
N ARG A 88 20.09 -13.18 15.91
CA ARG A 88 21.51 -12.86 16.08
C ARG A 88 21.75 -12.14 17.41
N THR A 89 22.69 -12.65 18.19
CA THR A 89 23.07 -12.09 19.51
C THR A 89 23.73 -10.72 19.42
N GLU A 90 24.25 -10.38 18.24
CA GLU A 90 24.90 -9.14 17.87
C GLU A 90 23.91 -7.97 17.75
N SER A 91 22.60 -8.26 17.75
CA SER A 91 21.55 -7.28 17.55
C SER A 91 21.56 -6.14 18.57
N ILE A 92 21.71 -4.90 18.09
CA ILE A 92 21.61 -3.64 18.84
C ILE A 92 20.36 -2.81 18.49
N GLY A 93 19.47 -3.33 17.62
CA GLY A 93 18.20 -2.70 17.23
C GLY A 93 18.35 -1.35 16.51
N GLY A 94 17.34 -0.49 16.64
CA GLY A 94 17.23 0.88 16.12
C GLY A 94 16.17 1.06 15.04
N THR A 95 16.31 2.09 14.19
CA THR A 95 15.48 2.26 12.97
C THR A 95 16.28 2.10 11.66
N PRO A 96 16.78 0.89 11.34
CA PRO A 96 17.48 0.64 10.08
C PRO A 96 16.55 0.17 8.95
N ALA A 97 16.85 0.61 7.73
CA ALA A 97 16.29 0.08 6.48
C ALA A 97 17.27 0.20 5.29
N ASN A 98 18.51 0.54 5.61
CA ASN A 98 19.64 0.50 4.69
C ASN A 98 20.13 -0.94 4.47
N ARG A 99 20.58 -1.20 3.24
CA ARG A 99 21.25 -2.43 2.86
C ARG A 99 22.06 -2.24 1.59
N MET A 100 23.21 -2.90 1.49
CA MET A 100 24.03 -2.99 0.29
C MET A 100 24.87 -4.27 0.35
N ILE A 101 24.94 -5.03 -0.74
CA ILE A 101 25.96 -6.05 -0.91
C ILE A 101 27.16 -5.38 -1.56
N HIS A 102 28.21 -5.18 -0.78
CA HIS A 102 29.41 -4.50 -1.22
C HIS A 102 30.33 -5.48 -1.94
N ARG A 103 30.47 -5.31 -3.27
CA ARG A 103 31.16 -6.28 -4.14
C ARG A 103 32.65 -6.37 -3.80
N GLU A 104 33.27 -5.23 -3.53
CA GLU A 104 34.71 -5.10 -3.35
C GLU A 104 35.20 -5.78 -2.08
N SER A 105 34.38 -5.75 -1.01
CA SER A 105 34.71 -6.40 0.26
C SER A 105 34.02 -7.74 0.47
N ASN A 106 33.13 -8.14 -0.45
CA ASN A 106 32.35 -9.38 -0.38
C ASN A 106 31.60 -9.52 0.96
N GLN A 107 30.91 -8.44 1.35
CA GLN A 107 30.15 -8.35 2.60
C GLN A 107 28.75 -7.78 2.33
N LEU A 108 27.77 -8.27 3.08
CA LEU A 108 26.46 -7.63 3.22
C LEU A 108 26.54 -6.59 4.34
N PHE A 109 26.27 -5.33 4.01
CA PHE A 109 25.98 -4.29 4.98
C PHE A 109 24.47 -4.14 5.11
N ILE A 110 23.91 -4.32 6.30
CA ILE A 110 22.48 -4.25 6.60
C ILE A 110 22.29 -3.63 7.98
N GLY A 111 21.58 -2.50 8.07
CA GLY A 111 21.57 -1.75 9.33
C GLY A 111 22.98 -1.34 9.78
N PRO A 112 23.28 -1.40 11.09
CA PRO A 112 24.63 -1.18 11.63
C PRO A 112 25.54 -2.42 11.52
N TYR A 113 25.19 -3.44 10.74
CA TYR A 113 25.91 -4.71 10.68
C TYR A 113 26.67 -4.89 9.36
N ALA A 114 27.85 -5.51 9.45
CA ALA A 114 28.61 -6.03 8.32
C ALA A 114 28.72 -7.55 8.45
N ILE A 115 28.32 -8.28 7.41
CA ILE A 115 28.18 -9.74 7.41
C ILE A 115 29.01 -10.29 6.27
N ASP A 116 29.98 -11.15 6.57
CA ASP A 116 30.82 -11.76 5.56
C ASP A 116 30.16 -12.97 4.88
N GLN A 117 30.88 -13.63 3.98
CA GLN A 117 30.40 -14.80 3.25
C GLN A 117 30.28 -16.07 4.12
N GLN A 118 30.87 -16.06 5.33
CA GLN A 118 30.73 -17.14 6.32
C GLN A 118 29.52 -16.92 7.23
N GLY A 119 28.91 -15.74 7.19
CA GLY A 119 27.80 -15.34 8.07
C GLY A 119 28.27 -14.77 9.40
N ASP A 120 29.55 -14.42 9.54
CA ASP A 120 30.07 -13.77 10.75
C ASP A 120 29.64 -12.30 10.76
N VAL A 121 29.03 -11.88 11.88
CA VAL A 121 28.43 -10.55 12.02
C VAL A 121 29.35 -9.64 12.83
N ARG A 122 29.68 -8.48 12.26
CA ARG A 122 30.36 -7.37 12.95
C ARG A 122 29.40 -6.19 13.10
N VAL A 123 29.55 -5.44 14.19
CA VAL A 123 28.61 -4.38 14.58
C VAL A 123 29.32 -3.03 14.60
N ILE A 124 28.71 -2.02 13.99
CA ILE A 124 29.09 -0.61 14.11
C ILE A 124 28.25 -0.01 15.27
N PRO A 125 28.86 0.37 16.40
CA PRO A 125 28.11 0.90 17.54
C PRO A 125 27.44 2.25 17.21
N TYR A 126 26.21 2.47 17.68
CA TYR A 126 25.53 3.77 17.53
C TYR A 126 26.30 4.99 18.07
N PRO A 127 27.14 4.89 19.13
CA PRO A 127 28.01 6.01 19.51
C PRO A 127 29.04 6.42 18.44
N GLU A 128 29.42 5.50 17.54
CA GLU A 128 30.37 5.74 16.45
C GLU A 128 29.65 6.18 15.17
N MET A 129 28.44 5.65 14.92
CA MET A 129 27.58 6.00 13.78
C MET A 129 26.11 6.15 14.22
N GLN A 130 25.81 7.28 14.87
CA GLN A 130 24.48 7.60 15.39
C GLN A 130 23.46 7.78 14.25
N GLY A 131 22.21 7.40 14.49
CA GLY A 131 21.08 7.80 13.65
C GLY A 131 20.24 6.62 13.15
N ARG A 132 19.19 6.95 12.40
CA ARG A 132 18.27 5.98 11.80
C ARG A 132 18.76 5.64 10.39
N HIS A 133 19.57 4.58 10.23
CA HIS A 133 20.23 4.27 8.96
C HIS A 133 19.21 3.97 7.86
N THR A 134 19.17 4.80 6.81
CA THR A 134 18.12 4.77 5.78
C THR A 134 18.60 4.21 4.45
N GLY A 135 19.84 4.48 4.07
CA GLY A 135 20.42 3.95 2.85
C GLY A 135 21.94 3.82 2.92
N ASN A 136 22.46 2.93 2.07
CA ASN A 136 23.89 2.74 1.85
C ASN A 136 24.19 3.01 0.38
N ALA A 137 25.36 3.56 0.08
CA ALA A 137 25.78 3.83 -1.28
C ALA A 137 27.26 3.51 -1.47
N ARG A 138 27.63 3.12 -2.69
CA ARG A 138 29.03 2.89 -3.07
C ARG A 138 29.82 4.19 -2.94
N HIS A 139 31.06 4.14 -2.45
CA HIS A 139 31.86 5.35 -2.29
C HIS A 139 32.27 5.94 -3.64
N LEU A 140 32.27 7.28 -3.77
CA LEU A 140 32.50 7.95 -5.05
C LEU A 140 33.96 7.83 -5.53
N THR A 141 34.92 7.92 -4.62
CA THR A 141 36.36 7.96 -4.97
C THR A 141 37.21 6.79 -4.46
N ASP A 142 36.77 6.07 -3.43
CA ASP A 142 37.46 4.91 -2.84
C ASP A 142 36.47 3.74 -2.59
N PRO A 143 35.83 3.22 -3.65
CA PRO A 143 34.84 2.13 -3.51
C PRO A 143 35.45 0.79 -3.10
N GLU A 144 36.79 0.62 -3.18
CA GLU A 144 37.44 -0.62 -2.76
C GLU A 144 37.43 -0.77 -1.24
N ASN A 145 37.65 0.34 -0.52
CA ASN A 145 37.86 0.32 0.92
C ASN A 145 36.71 0.95 1.71
N LYS A 146 35.80 1.69 1.05
CA LYS A 146 34.78 2.47 1.75
C LYS A 146 33.38 2.33 1.19
N ILE A 147 32.41 2.53 2.07
CA ILE A 147 30.99 2.61 1.78
C ILE A 147 30.39 3.85 2.45
N TYR A 148 29.38 4.47 1.84
CA TYR A 148 28.62 5.55 2.45
C TYR A 148 27.38 5.05 3.18
N TYR A 149 27.09 5.70 4.30
CA TYR A 149 25.86 5.55 5.07
C TYR A 149 25.14 6.90 5.14
N GLY A 150 23.81 6.85 4.99
CA GLY A 150 22.91 7.98 5.20
C GLY A 150 21.86 7.64 6.25
N THR A 151 21.47 8.61 7.07
CA THR A 151 20.41 8.46 8.06
C THR A 151 19.17 9.28 7.72
N MET A 152 18.03 8.97 8.36
CA MET A 152 16.78 9.70 8.16
C MET A 152 16.87 11.18 8.56
N GLU A 153 17.77 11.53 9.48
CA GLU A 153 18.05 12.88 9.98
C GLU A 153 19.37 13.45 9.43
N GLU A 154 19.74 13.06 8.20
CA GLU A 154 20.83 13.67 7.43
C GLU A 154 22.22 13.56 8.06
N GLY A 155 22.44 12.49 8.83
CA GLY A 155 23.76 11.99 9.16
C GLY A 155 24.37 11.29 7.94
N PHE A 156 25.57 11.68 7.56
CA PHE A 156 26.29 11.11 6.42
C PHE A 156 27.70 10.70 6.84
N TYR A 157 28.04 9.44 6.60
CA TYR A 157 29.26 8.79 7.07
C TYR A 157 29.94 8.03 5.93
N ASP A 158 31.27 7.92 5.96
CA ASP A 158 31.97 6.81 5.32
C ASP A 158 32.45 5.81 6.37
N VAL A 159 32.43 4.53 6.00
CA VAL A 159 32.87 3.42 6.84
C VAL A 159 33.94 2.64 6.08
N ASP A 160 35.07 2.37 6.72
CA ASP A 160 36.08 1.45 6.19
C ASP A 160 35.54 0.01 6.29
N VAL A 161 35.49 -0.69 5.17
CA VAL A 161 34.87 -2.02 5.08
C VAL A 161 35.68 -3.12 5.77
N ASN A 162 36.96 -2.87 6.08
CA ASN A 162 37.87 -3.82 6.69
C ASN A 162 37.86 -3.74 8.21
N ASP A 163 37.86 -2.53 8.80
CA ASP A 163 37.93 -2.34 10.25
C ASP A 163 36.70 -1.67 10.88
N LEU A 164 35.74 -1.23 10.06
CA LEU A 164 34.51 -0.53 10.44
C LEU A 164 34.72 0.84 11.09
N SER A 165 35.90 1.46 10.93
CA SER A 165 36.13 2.82 11.37
C SER A 165 35.26 3.82 10.60
N VAL A 166 34.71 4.80 11.33
CA VAL A 166 33.69 5.73 10.81
C VAL A 166 34.25 7.14 10.66
N THR A 167 34.12 7.72 9.46
CA THR A 167 34.33 9.17 9.23
C THR A 167 32.99 9.86 9.08
N THR A 168 32.73 10.90 9.87
CA THR A 168 31.49 11.70 9.76
C THR A 168 31.70 12.91 8.84
N TYR A 169 30.91 13.00 7.77
CA TYR A 169 30.82 14.21 6.93
C TYR A 169 29.82 15.21 7.51
N TYR A 170 28.64 14.73 7.87
CA TYR A 170 27.57 15.52 8.48
C TYR A 170 26.99 14.73 9.66
N LYS A 171 26.82 15.42 10.80
CA LYS A 171 26.27 14.81 12.00
C LYS A 171 24.75 14.68 11.88
N ASP A 172 24.25 13.51 12.29
CA ASP A 172 22.82 13.24 12.40
C ASP A 172 22.09 14.29 13.28
N GLY A 173 20.90 14.69 12.83
CA GLY A 173 20.06 15.71 13.46
C GLY A 173 19.66 15.40 14.91
N ASN A 174 19.51 14.12 15.27
CA ASN A 174 19.12 13.69 16.62
C ASN A 174 20.23 13.93 17.66
N SER A 175 21.40 14.43 17.26
CA SER A 175 22.47 14.84 18.18
C SER A 175 22.15 16.10 19.00
N LYS A 176 21.01 16.78 18.75
CA LYS A 176 20.66 18.08 19.36
C LYS A 176 19.50 18.04 20.37
N GLN A 177 18.59 17.07 20.29
CA GLN A 177 17.56 16.67 21.27
C GLN A 177 16.84 15.42 20.69
N GLY A 178 16.09 14.67 21.50
CA GLY A 178 15.33 13.50 21.04
C GLY A 178 13.83 13.74 21.11
N LYS A 179 13.04 13.08 20.25
CA LYS A 179 11.58 13.06 20.35
C LYS A 179 11.09 12.42 21.66
N ILE A 180 9.92 12.85 22.14
CA ILE A 180 9.29 12.34 23.37
C ILE A 180 8.17 11.34 23.04
N ASP A 181 7.42 11.55 21.95
CA ASP A 181 6.33 10.68 21.47
C ASP A 181 6.50 10.35 19.96
N ASP A 182 6.10 9.14 19.53
CA ASP A 182 6.15 8.69 18.12
C ASP A 182 5.32 9.59 17.19
N THR A 183 4.28 10.23 17.73
CA THR A 183 3.41 11.16 17.00
C THR A 183 3.93 12.60 16.95
N ASP A 184 5.04 12.89 17.62
CA ASP A 184 5.67 14.21 17.55
C ASP A 184 6.18 14.48 16.14
N SER A 185 6.04 15.71 15.65
CA SER A 185 6.52 16.08 14.32
C SER A 185 8.00 15.78 14.14
N ASN A 186 8.42 15.39 12.93
CA ASN A 186 9.84 15.18 12.63
C ASN A 186 10.69 16.40 12.99
N GLU A 187 11.91 16.17 13.46
CA GLU A 187 12.85 17.26 13.66
C GLU A 187 13.26 17.87 12.32
N LYS A 188 13.28 19.20 12.25
CA LYS A 188 13.79 19.88 11.08
C LYS A 188 15.32 19.84 11.13
N THR A 189 15.91 19.20 10.15
CA THR A 189 17.36 19.18 9.93
C THR A 189 17.83 20.52 9.36
N ALA A 190 19.12 20.83 9.54
CA ALA A 190 19.70 22.10 9.08
C ALA A 190 20.31 22.00 7.67
N LEU A 191 20.50 20.79 7.13
CA LEU A 191 21.29 20.57 5.93
C LEU A 191 20.40 20.56 4.67
N LEU A 192 19.34 19.75 4.65
CA LEU A 192 18.39 19.69 3.53
C LEU A 192 16.96 20.07 3.97
N PRO A 193 16.13 20.58 3.04
CA PRO A 193 14.70 20.75 3.30
C PRO A 193 13.96 19.43 3.54
N GLY A 194 12.83 19.48 4.25
CA GLY A 194 12.01 18.31 4.55
C GLY A 194 12.52 17.53 5.77
N ALA A 195 12.06 16.30 5.91
CA ALA A 195 12.46 15.40 6.99
C ALA A 195 12.22 13.94 6.58
N HIS A 196 12.68 13.00 7.42
CA HIS A 196 12.44 11.56 7.26
C HIS A 196 13.08 10.97 6.00
N GLY A 197 14.41 10.93 5.97
CA GLY A 197 15.19 10.35 4.87
C GLY A 197 14.82 8.90 4.58
N LYS A 198 14.80 8.52 3.30
CA LYS A 198 14.31 7.22 2.82
C LYS A 198 15.25 6.50 1.85
N GLY A 199 16.01 7.25 1.06
CA GLY A 199 16.83 6.68 -0.01
C GLY A 199 18.22 7.28 -0.05
N LEU A 200 19.19 6.45 -0.37
CA LEU A 200 20.56 6.85 -0.66
C LEU A 200 21.11 5.97 -1.79
N TYR A 201 21.70 6.60 -2.80
CA TYR A 201 22.40 5.89 -3.87
C TYR A 201 23.57 6.73 -4.39
N SER A 202 24.47 6.12 -5.16
CA SER A 202 25.55 6.85 -5.81
C SER A 202 25.78 6.37 -7.24
N GLY A 203 26.27 7.29 -8.05
CA GLY A 203 26.53 7.12 -9.47
C GLY A 203 26.69 8.48 -10.15
N GLN A 204 27.23 8.48 -11.36
CA GLN A 204 27.40 9.65 -12.23
C GLN A 204 28.10 10.81 -11.51
N GLY A 205 29.09 10.49 -10.67
CA GLY A 205 29.87 11.44 -9.87
C GLY A 205 29.14 12.07 -8.67
N VAL A 206 27.94 11.61 -8.31
CA VAL A 206 27.15 12.16 -7.20
C VAL A 206 26.63 11.08 -6.25
N MET A 207 26.45 11.47 -4.99
CA MET A 207 25.60 10.75 -4.04
C MET A 207 24.22 11.43 -4.03
N VAL A 208 23.15 10.65 -4.15
CA VAL A 208 21.77 11.13 -4.21
C VAL A 208 21.03 10.67 -2.96
N PHE A 209 20.32 11.59 -2.34
CA PHE A 209 19.54 11.37 -1.12
C PHE A 209 18.09 11.82 -1.32
N SER A 210 17.16 11.09 -0.72
CA SER A 210 15.74 11.43 -0.69
C SER A 210 15.17 11.45 0.72
N ASN A 211 14.19 12.34 0.95
CA ASN A 211 13.33 12.30 2.11
C ASN A 211 11.85 12.53 1.71
N ASN A 212 10.92 12.00 2.51
CA ASN A 212 9.50 11.97 2.15
C ASN A 212 8.60 12.78 3.07
N GLY A 213 9.13 13.46 4.08
CA GLY A 213 8.36 14.12 5.11
C GLY A 213 8.52 15.64 5.15
N GLU A 214 7.60 16.27 5.86
CA GLU A 214 7.69 17.67 6.29
C GLU A 214 7.41 17.78 7.79
N SER A 215 8.08 18.72 8.45
CA SER A 215 7.93 18.94 9.89
C SER A 215 6.78 19.91 10.21
N GLY A 216 6.27 19.80 11.43
CA GLY A 216 5.30 20.74 11.99
C GLY A 216 3.83 20.33 11.85
N ASN A 217 2.98 21.03 12.59
CA ASN A 217 1.56 20.68 12.78
C ASN A 217 0.73 20.69 11.48
N LYS A 218 1.17 21.41 10.43
CA LYS A 218 0.48 21.43 9.14
C LYS A 218 0.60 20.07 8.44
N ALA A 219 1.78 19.44 8.48
CA ALA A 219 2.04 18.14 7.85
C ALA A 219 1.26 16.98 8.50
N LEU A 220 0.83 17.15 9.76
CA LEU A 220 0.00 16.18 10.49
C LEU A 220 -1.49 16.23 10.09
N LYS A 221 -1.92 17.27 9.37
CA LYS A 221 -3.35 17.53 9.10
C LYS A 221 -3.67 17.75 7.63
N GLN A 222 -2.70 18.17 6.83
CA GLN A 222 -2.89 18.56 5.45
C GLN A 222 -1.91 17.80 4.56
N PHE A 223 -2.46 16.91 3.73
CA PHE A 223 -1.71 15.98 2.87
C PHE A 223 -1.11 16.67 1.62
N ASP A 224 -1.68 17.78 1.15
CA ASP A 224 -1.35 18.41 -0.13
C ASP A 224 -0.31 19.54 -0.03
N ILE A 225 0.38 19.67 1.11
CA ILE A 225 1.47 20.65 1.25
C ILE A 225 2.73 20.22 0.51
N GLU A 226 3.62 21.17 0.18
CA GLU A 226 4.98 20.84 -0.23
C GLU A 226 5.69 20.10 0.91
N ALA A 227 6.19 18.90 0.62
CA ALA A 227 6.86 18.02 1.58
C ALA A 227 7.96 17.22 0.87
N GLY A 228 9.00 16.82 1.60
CA GLY A 228 10.06 15.95 1.07
C GLY A 228 11.09 16.62 0.16
N VAL A 229 12.18 15.91 -0.16
CA VAL A 229 13.23 16.40 -1.04
C VAL A 229 13.90 15.28 -1.82
N LEU A 230 14.37 15.61 -3.02
CA LEU A 230 15.43 14.89 -3.74
C LEU A 230 16.63 15.83 -3.84
N ALA A 231 17.81 15.37 -3.43
CA ALA A 231 19.03 16.15 -3.44
C ALA A 231 20.23 15.32 -3.92
N GLU A 232 21.23 16.00 -4.51
CA GLU A 232 22.48 15.39 -4.96
C GLU A 232 23.69 16.10 -4.32
N TRP A 233 24.73 15.34 -3.99
CA TRP A 233 25.99 15.79 -3.40
C TRP A 233 27.16 15.41 -4.31
N ASP A 234 28.01 16.37 -4.67
CA ASP A 234 29.14 16.18 -5.60
C ASP A 234 30.46 15.77 -4.91
N GLY A 235 30.40 15.38 -3.64
CA GLY A 235 31.58 15.19 -2.79
C GLY A 235 31.98 16.44 -1.99
N ARG A 236 31.33 17.59 -2.21
CA ARG A 236 31.58 18.84 -1.49
C ARG A 236 30.28 19.52 -1.07
N ASP A 237 29.41 19.84 -2.03
CA ASP A 237 28.22 20.66 -1.82
C ASP A 237 26.93 19.89 -2.16
N TRP A 238 25.89 20.13 -1.37
CA TRP A 238 24.55 19.62 -1.63
C TRP A 238 23.77 20.56 -2.54
N LYS A 239 23.02 19.97 -3.47
CA LYS A 239 22.09 20.67 -4.36
C LYS A 239 20.71 20.04 -4.25
N VAL A 240 19.71 20.86 -3.94
CA VAL A 240 18.31 20.45 -4.02
C VAL A 240 17.93 20.30 -5.49
N VAL A 241 17.46 19.12 -5.85
CA VAL A 241 16.95 18.80 -7.20
C VAL A 241 15.46 19.14 -7.27
N ARG A 242 14.69 18.68 -6.28
CA ARG A 242 13.23 18.83 -6.28
C ARG A 242 12.64 18.77 -4.87
N ARG A 243 11.57 19.52 -4.64
CA ARG A 243 10.80 19.55 -3.39
C ARG A 243 9.47 18.80 -3.56
N ASN A 244 9.52 17.50 -3.35
CA ASN A 244 8.38 16.58 -3.33
C ASN A 244 8.74 15.38 -2.45
N GLN A 245 7.75 14.56 -2.08
CA GLN A 245 8.01 13.38 -1.26
C GLN A 245 8.76 12.35 -2.12
N PHE A 246 9.94 11.90 -1.70
CA PHE A 246 10.71 10.86 -2.40
C PHE A 246 11.10 9.74 -1.42
N VAL A 247 11.04 8.49 -1.89
CA VAL A 247 11.30 7.29 -1.08
C VAL A 247 12.52 6.52 -1.57
N GLU A 248 12.46 5.92 -2.76
CA GLU A 248 13.56 5.12 -3.29
C GLU A 248 14.48 5.99 -4.14
N VAL A 249 15.78 5.76 -3.97
CA VAL A 249 16.79 6.12 -4.96
C VAL A 249 17.63 4.88 -5.22
N THR A 250 17.73 4.45 -6.47
CA THR A 250 18.37 3.20 -6.87
C THR A 250 18.80 3.28 -8.32
N GLY A 251 19.32 2.19 -8.87
CA GLY A 251 19.67 2.05 -10.28
C GLY A 251 19.54 0.59 -10.72
N SER A 252 19.97 0.31 -11.95
CA SER A 252 20.03 -1.07 -12.47
C SER A 252 20.93 -1.98 -11.62
N GLY A 253 21.87 -1.42 -10.85
CA GLY A 253 22.67 -2.20 -9.91
C GLY A 253 21.95 -2.68 -8.65
N GLY A 254 20.78 -2.12 -8.31
CA GLY A 254 20.04 -2.44 -7.08
C GLY A 254 20.91 -2.33 -5.83
N ILE A 255 20.83 -3.33 -4.92
CA ILE A 255 21.66 -3.38 -3.68
C ILE A 255 23.16 -3.53 -3.92
N TYR A 256 23.61 -3.75 -5.14
CA TYR A 256 25.04 -3.90 -5.42
C TYR A 256 25.71 -2.59 -5.86
N GLY A 257 24.94 -1.53 -6.07
CA GLY A 257 25.42 -0.34 -6.78
C GLY A 257 25.53 -0.57 -8.29
N ASN A 258 25.49 0.52 -9.07
CA ASN A 258 25.60 0.45 -10.53
C ASN A 258 26.92 -0.18 -10.98
N GLU A 259 26.86 -1.02 -12.01
CA GLU A 259 28.01 -1.71 -12.57
C GLU A 259 28.93 -0.74 -13.32
N ASN A 260 28.34 0.17 -14.10
CA ASN A 260 29.02 1.26 -14.79
C ASN A 260 28.62 2.59 -14.15
N PRO A 261 29.19 2.94 -12.99
CA PRO A 261 28.73 4.09 -12.21
C PRO A 261 28.80 5.42 -12.97
N GLU A 262 29.68 5.59 -13.94
CA GLU A 262 29.77 6.85 -14.72
C GLU A 262 28.56 7.09 -15.63
N ASP A 263 27.93 6.03 -16.13
CA ASP A 263 26.95 6.10 -17.23
C ASP A 263 25.57 5.55 -16.85
N ASP A 264 25.51 4.51 -16.02
CA ASP A 264 24.25 3.86 -15.65
C ASP A 264 23.28 4.87 -14.99
N PRO A 265 21.98 4.80 -15.30
CA PRO A 265 21.00 5.75 -14.77
C PRO A 265 20.83 5.60 -13.26
N ILE A 266 20.47 6.71 -12.61
CA ILE A 266 19.91 6.70 -11.26
C ILE A 266 18.41 6.95 -11.39
N TRP A 267 17.61 6.12 -10.75
CA TRP A 267 16.16 6.25 -10.66
C TRP A 267 15.76 6.74 -9.28
N ALA A 268 14.73 7.58 -9.23
CA ALA A 268 14.11 8.01 -7.99
C ALA A 268 12.59 7.87 -8.08
N THR A 269 11.93 7.35 -7.05
CA THR A 269 10.47 7.31 -6.96
C THR A 269 9.97 8.18 -5.82
N GLY A 270 8.91 8.91 -6.10
CA GLY A 270 8.29 9.86 -5.19
C GLY A 270 6.85 10.14 -5.55
N TRP A 271 6.25 11.14 -4.94
CA TRP A 271 4.90 11.59 -5.24
C TRP A 271 4.65 13.02 -4.79
N ASP A 272 3.54 13.55 -5.29
CA ASP A 272 2.79 14.63 -4.68
C ASP A 272 1.33 14.21 -4.55
N HIS A 273 0.44 15.09 -4.08
CA HIS A 273 -0.98 14.78 -3.96
C HIS A 273 -1.66 14.49 -5.32
N LYS A 274 -1.01 14.80 -6.45
CA LYS A 274 -1.56 14.64 -7.81
C LYS A 274 -1.22 13.28 -8.40
N SER A 275 0.02 12.81 -8.24
CA SER A 275 0.48 11.55 -8.85
C SER A 275 1.76 11.01 -8.22
N VAL A 276 2.14 9.79 -8.62
CA VAL A 276 3.51 9.30 -8.45
C VAL A 276 4.43 10.12 -9.37
N ILE A 277 5.68 10.31 -8.93
CA ILE A 277 6.78 10.95 -9.65
C ILE A 277 7.88 9.90 -9.83
N LEU A 278 8.35 9.73 -11.07
CA LEU A 278 9.53 8.94 -11.41
C LEU A 278 10.59 9.87 -11.98
N GLY A 279 11.73 9.97 -11.30
CA GLY A 279 12.91 10.68 -11.78
C GLY A 279 13.92 9.70 -12.40
N VAL A 280 14.56 10.12 -13.49
CA VAL A 280 15.72 9.45 -14.05
C VAL A 280 16.84 10.45 -14.27
N ARG A 281 18.03 10.13 -13.76
CA ARG A 281 19.23 10.96 -13.90
C ARG A 281 20.13 10.42 -15.00
N ASN A 282 20.56 11.30 -15.88
CA ASN A 282 21.60 11.04 -16.87
C ASN A 282 22.83 11.91 -16.55
N ALA A 283 24.03 11.34 -16.72
CA ALA A 283 25.28 12.03 -16.41
C ALA A 283 25.44 13.35 -17.17
N ALA A 284 24.98 13.41 -18.42
CA ALA A 284 25.14 14.58 -19.29
C ALA A 284 24.03 15.64 -19.12
N THR A 285 22.78 15.24 -18.88
CA THR A 285 21.61 16.15 -18.93
C THR A 285 20.97 16.41 -17.57
N GLY A 286 21.36 15.68 -16.53
CA GLY A 286 20.74 15.79 -15.20
C GLY A 286 19.43 15.00 -15.11
N TRP A 287 18.44 15.56 -14.42
CA TRP A 287 17.20 14.87 -14.07
C TRP A 287 16.06 15.16 -15.04
N ASP A 288 15.39 14.09 -15.47
CA ASP A 288 14.12 14.12 -16.18
C ASP A 288 13.04 13.46 -15.31
N PHE A 289 11.81 13.97 -15.38
CA PHE A 289 10.70 13.51 -14.53
C PHE A 289 9.46 13.10 -15.31
N TYR A 290 8.82 12.04 -14.83
CA TYR A 290 7.61 11.43 -15.37
C TYR A 290 6.59 11.24 -14.25
N ARG A 291 5.32 11.10 -14.61
CA ARG A 291 4.20 10.88 -13.68
C ARG A 291 3.52 9.54 -13.94
N LEU A 292 3.24 8.82 -12.85
CA LEU A 292 2.47 7.57 -12.88
C LEU A 292 1.19 7.72 -12.02
N PRO A 293 0.09 7.01 -12.35
CA PRO A 293 -1.12 7.05 -11.53
C PRO A 293 -0.94 6.27 -10.21
N LYS A 294 -1.82 6.57 -9.24
CA LYS A 294 -1.91 5.94 -7.92
C LYS A 294 -3.11 5.00 -7.88
N ALA A 295 -2.97 3.80 -7.31
CA ALA A 295 -4.12 2.94 -7.00
C ALA A 295 -4.60 3.11 -5.54
N SER A 296 -3.71 3.53 -4.64
CA SER A 296 -4.00 3.82 -3.25
C SER A 296 -3.44 5.18 -2.82
N HIS A 297 -4.20 5.87 -1.96
CA HIS A 297 -3.84 7.14 -1.35
C HIS A 297 -3.48 7.01 0.13
N SER A 298 -3.39 5.79 0.65
CA SER A 298 -3.03 5.55 2.06
C SER A 298 -1.67 6.15 2.44
N TYR A 299 -0.81 6.43 1.47
CA TYR A 299 0.55 6.95 1.63
C TYR A 299 0.67 8.49 1.50
N ASP A 300 -0.44 9.20 1.24
CA ASP A 300 -0.40 10.62 0.87
C ASP A 300 -0.08 11.58 2.05
N GLY A 301 0.07 11.08 3.28
CA GLY A 301 0.39 11.90 4.45
C GLY A 301 1.70 12.69 4.28
N ALA A 302 1.64 14.02 4.47
CA ALA A 302 2.77 14.92 4.22
C ALA A 302 3.90 14.82 5.25
N HIS A 303 3.65 14.28 6.44
CA HIS A 303 4.69 14.05 7.46
C HIS A 303 5.63 12.88 7.11
N GLY A 304 5.21 12.00 6.18
CA GLY A 304 6.04 10.92 5.64
C GLY A 304 6.05 9.61 6.44
N TRP A 305 5.22 9.44 7.48
CA TRP A 305 5.20 8.22 8.30
C TRP A 305 4.27 7.13 7.79
N ASN A 306 3.28 7.42 6.94
CA ASN A 306 2.40 6.44 6.30
C ASN A 306 3.23 5.44 5.47
N THR A 307 3.88 4.48 6.11
CA THR A 307 5.12 3.90 5.59
C THR A 307 4.86 2.56 4.91
N GLU A 308 4.83 2.58 3.59
CA GLU A 308 5.55 1.57 2.80
C GLU A 308 6.99 2.09 2.61
N TRP A 309 7.95 1.21 2.33
CA TRP A 309 9.17 1.64 1.64
C TRP A 309 9.17 1.07 0.22
N PRO A 310 8.50 1.77 -0.73
CA PRO A 310 8.43 1.37 -2.12
C PRO A 310 9.82 1.12 -2.70
N ARG A 311 10.06 0.00 -3.38
CA ARG A 311 11.37 -0.36 -3.95
C ARG A 311 11.30 -0.61 -5.45
N ILE A 312 12.46 -0.55 -6.10
CA ILE A 312 12.70 -1.18 -7.41
C ILE A 312 13.79 -2.25 -7.22
N ARG A 313 13.48 -3.51 -7.53
CA ARG A 313 14.41 -4.65 -7.38
C ARG A 313 14.30 -5.62 -8.54
N ASP A 314 15.43 -6.18 -8.92
CA ASP A 314 15.46 -7.39 -9.75
C ASP A 314 14.98 -8.58 -8.92
N ILE A 315 13.92 -9.23 -9.40
CA ILE A 315 13.34 -10.46 -8.85
C ILE A 315 13.50 -11.66 -9.82
N GLY A 316 14.19 -11.44 -10.94
CA GLY A 316 14.49 -12.42 -11.97
C GLY A 316 15.66 -13.33 -11.60
N THR A 317 16.20 -14.00 -12.60
CA THR A 317 17.49 -14.71 -12.48
C THR A 317 18.61 -13.88 -13.10
N ALA A 318 19.87 -14.24 -12.84
CA ALA A 318 21.00 -13.56 -13.45
C ALA A 318 20.94 -13.56 -15.00
N GLU A 319 20.37 -14.61 -15.60
CA GLU A 319 20.20 -14.75 -17.05
C GLU A 319 18.94 -14.06 -17.59
N GLN A 320 17.93 -13.85 -16.73
CA GLN A 320 16.65 -13.23 -17.08
C GLN A 320 16.22 -12.26 -15.98
N PRO A 321 16.80 -11.04 -15.94
CA PRO A 321 16.39 -10.02 -15.00
C PRO A 321 14.91 -9.65 -15.18
N ASP A 322 14.21 -9.43 -14.08
CA ASP A 322 12.81 -8.99 -14.05
C ASP A 322 12.64 -7.99 -12.92
N TYR A 323 12.50 -6.70 -13.23
CA TYR A 323 12.45 -5.67 -12.21
C TYR A 323 11.00 -5.44 -11.78
N LEU A 324 10.77 -5.66 -10.49
CA LEU A 324 9.53 -5.33 -9.81
C LEU A 324 9.71 -3.99 -9.11
N MET A 325 8.76 -3.08 -9.32
CA MET A 325 8.60 -1.89 -8.50
C MET A 325 7.31 -2.02 -7.68
N THR A 326 7.35 -1.67 -6.39
CA THR A 326 6.14 -1.37 -5.61
C THR A 326 6.02 0.13 -5.49
N MET A 327 4.82 0.69 -5.64
CA MET A 327 4.55 2.12 -5.39
C MET A 327 3.05 2.38 -5.32
N HIS A 328 2.57 3.08 -4.28
CA HIS A 328 1.17 3.49 -4.10
C HIS A 328 0.14 2.35 -4.29
N GLY A 329 0.42 1.19 -3.68
CA GLY A 329 -0.48 0.04 -3.67
C GLY A 329 -0.55 -0.72 -4.99
N LEU A 330 0.44 -0.56 -5.88
CA LEU A 330 0.57 -1.30 -7.13
C LEU A 330 1.92 -2.00 -7.24
N PHE A 331 1.88 -3.23 -7.74
CA PHE A 331 3.03 -3.86 -8.35
C PHE A 331 3.19 -3.38 -9.79
N TRP A 332 4.42 -3.09 -10.18
CA TRP A 332 4.78 -2.60 -11.51
C TRP A 332 5.89 -3.46 -12.09
N ARG A 333 5.74 -3.86 -13.35
CA ARG A 333 6.92 -4.25 -14.14
C ARG A 333 7.70 -2.98 -14.46
N PHE A 334 8.97 -2.96 -14.11
CA PHE A 334 9.89 -1.86 -14.38
C PHE A 334 10.93 -2.30 -15.41
N PRO A 335 11.27 -1.47 -16.41
CA PRO A 335 12.28 -1.82 -17.40
C PRO A 335 13.69 -1.51 -16.88
N ALA A 336 14.56 -2.52 -16.83
CA ALA A 336 15.94 -2.40 -16.32
C ALA A 336 16.80 -1.37 -17.10
N ASN A 337 16.44 -1.08 -18.34
CA ASN A 337 17.12 -0.13 -19.23
C ASN A 337 16.40 1.22 -19.34
N PHE A 338 15.60 1.58 -18.32
CA PHE A 338 14.90 2.86 -18.28
C PHE A 338 15.87 4.04 -18.26
N THR A 339 15.82 4.86 -19.31
CA THR A 339 16.58 6.10 -19.44
C THR A 339 15.68 7.18 -20.04
N HIS A 340 16.13 8.43 -20.11
CA HIS A 340 15.35 9.47 -20.78
C HIS A 340 15.15 9.19 -22.28
N GLY A 341 16.13 8.59 -22.95
CA GLY A 341 16.04 8.20 -24.37
C GLY A 341 15.37 6.84 -24.63
N ASN A 342 15.10 6.07 -23.57
CA ASN A 342 14.41 4.78 -23.62
C ASN A 342 13.55 4.63 -22.36
N SER A 343 12.38 5.25 -22.39
CA SER A 343 11.46 5.37 -21.25
C SER A 343 10.22 4.48 -21.38
N ALA A 344 10.24 3.49 -22.28
CA ALA A 344 9.14 2.56 -22.44
C ALA A 344 9.27 1.32 -21.57
N GLY A 345 8.12 0.73 -21.20
CA GLY A 345 8.03 -0.62 -20.64
C GLY A 345 7.52 -0.70 -19.20
N ILE A 346 7.23 0.43 -18.56
CA ILE A 346 6.58 0.43 -17.23
C ILE A 346 5.15 -0.06 -17.38
N ARG A 347 4.79 -1.17 -16.72
CA ARG A 347 3.43 -1.73 -16.83
C ARG A 347 2.85 -2.03 -15.46
N PRO A 348 1.58 -1.66 -15.21
CA PRO A 348 0.89 -2.10 -14.00
C PRO A 348 0.76 -3.63 -14.01
N ARG A 349 0.88 -4.25 -12.84
CA ARG A 349 0.53 -5.65 -12.61
C ARG A 349 -0.79 -5.71 -11.83
N SER A 350 -0.80 -6.05 -10.54
CA SER A 350 -1.99 -5.98 -9.68
C SER A 350 -1.83 -5.01 -8.50
N ALA A 351 -2.95 -4.59 -7.92
CA ALA A 351 -2.98 -3.87 -6.65
C ALA A 351 -2.82 -4.82 -5.46
N TYR A 352 -2.19 -4.34 -4.38
CA TYR A 352 -2.03 -5.07 -3.11
C TYR A 352 -2.50 -4.24 -1.91
N LEU A 353 -2.69 -4.91 -0.76
CA LEU A 353 -3.19 -4.33 0.49
C LEU A 353 -2.17 -4.38 1.63
N LYS A 354 -1.25 -5.36 1.66
CA LYS A 354 -0.18 -5.42 2.67
C LYS A 354 0.75 -4.19 2.62
N VAL A 355 1.34 -3.83 3.76
CA VAL A 355 2.44 -2.86 3.83
C VAL A 355 3.73 -3.61 3.59
N ILE A 356 4.49 -3.23 2.55
CA ILE A 356 5.70 -3.93 2.10
C ILE A 356 6.91 -3.00 2.31
N GLY A 357 7.84 -3.35 3.20
CA GLY A 357 9.05 -2.55 3.47
C GLY A 357 10.23 -2.89 2.55
N ASP A 358 10.34 -4.16 2.15
CA ASP A 358 11.38 -4.64 1.23
C ASP A 358 10.98 -5.98 0.63
N PHE A 359 11.66 -6.40 -0.43
CA PHE A 359 11.46 -7.73 -0.99
C PHE A 359 12.68 -8.23 -1.76
N ALA A 360 12.78 -9.55 -1.84
CA ALA A 360 13.81 -10.21 -2.63
C ALA A 360 13.33 -11.56 -3.18
N ARG A 361 14.03 -12.04 -4.21
CA ARG A 361 13.97 -13.43 -4.66
C ARG A 361 14.80 -14.30 -3.71
N TRP A 362 14.22 -15.35 -3.15
CA TRP A 362 14.95 -16.35 -2.35
C TRP A 362 14.30 -17.72 -2.47
N ASN A 363 15.11 -18.79 -2.58
CA ASN A 363 14.64 -20.17 -2.76
C ASN A 363 13.53 -20.35 -3.81
N ASN A 364 13.67 -19.65 -4.94
CA ASN A 364 12.67 -19.66 -6.03
C ASN A 364 11.26 -19.20 -5.59
N GLN A 365 11.21 -18.29 -4.62
CA GLN A 365 10.01 -17.57 -4.20
C GLN A 365 10.32 -16.07 -4.13
N LEU A 366 9.26 -15.26 -4.13
CA LEU A 366 9.30 -13.88 -3.67
C LEU A 366 9.07 -13.87 -2.17
N VAL A 367 9.91 -13.12 -1.44
CA VAL A 367 9.75 -12.92 0.00
C VAL A 367 9.60 -11.44 0.25
N PHE A 368 8.43 -11.05 0.77
CA PHE A 368 8.13 -9.67 1.14
C PHE A 368 8.31 -9.50 2.65
N GLY A 369 9.13 -8.51 3.04
CA GLY A 369 9.18 -8.00 4.40
C GLY A 369 8.02 -7.04 4.62
N CYS A 370 7.20 -7.29 5.64
CA CYS A 370 5.98 -6.52 5.87
C CYS A 370 6.09 -5.62 7.10
N ASP A 371 5.09 -4.72 7.23
CA ASP A 371 4.75 -3.99 8.45
C ASP A 371 3.28 -4.26 8.80
N ASP A 372 3.05 -5.19 9.72
CA ASP A 372 1.73 -5.82 9.88
C ASP A 372 0.88 -5.28 11.03
N SER A 373 1.51 -4.83 12.12
CA SER A 373 0.79 -4.43 13.33
C SER A 373 1.66 -3.56 14.25
N ALA A 374 1.22 -2.33 14.49
CA ALA A 374 1.72 -1.46 15.56
C ALA A 374 1.11 -1.82 16.92
N GLN A 375 1.79 -1.47 18.02
CA GLN A 375 1.28 -1.64 19.40
C GLN A 375 0.01 -0.80 19.66
N LYS A 376 -0.10 0.32 18.96
CA LYS A 376 -1.27 1.18 19.01
C LYS A 376 -1.34 1.96 17.72
N GLU A 377 -2.55 2.35 17.38
CA GLU A 377 -2.79 3.22 16.25
C GLU A 377 -2.08 4.55 16.47
N PHE A 378 -1.39 5.03 15.43
CA PHE A 378 -0.74 6.35 15.41
C PHE A 378 -1.81 7.47 15.31
N LEU A 379 -2.05 7.96 14.10
CA LEU A 379 -3.03 9.02 13.80
C LEU A 379 -4.39 8.47 13.34
N ASN A 380 -4.53 7.15 13.22
CA ASN A 380 -5.71 6.48 12.65
C ASN A 380 -6.90 6.32 13.59
N LYS A 381 -7.21 7.34 14.38
CA LYS A 381 -8.37 7.30 15.28
C LYS A 381 -9.58 7.87 14.55
N ARG A 382 -10.71 7.17 14.62
CA ARG A 382 -11.98 7.64 14.03
C ARG A 382 -13.20 7.06 14.72
N LYS A 383 -14.33 7.75 14.63
CA LYS A 383 -15.60 7.32 15.25
C LYS A 383 -15.99 5.88 14.90
N GLN A 384 -15.78 5.44 13.66
CA GLN A 384 -16.20 4.11 13.17
C GLN A 384 -15.47 2.93 13.84
N LYS A 385 -14.37 3.18 14.53
CA LYS A 385 -13.64 2.18 15.33
C LYS A 385 -14.18 2.04 16.76
N GLY A 386 -14.92 3.04 17.24
CA GLY A 386 -15.35 3.11 18.64
C GLY A 386 -14.18 3.35 19.58
N ASN A 387 -14.15 2.62 20.70
CA ASN A 387 -13.11 2.72 21.73
C ASN A 387 -12.12 1.56 21.67
N ILE A 388 -11.94 0.96 20.48
CA ILE A 388 -11.03 -0.16 20.30
C ILE A 388 -9.59 0.26 20.62
N GLU A 389 -8.89 -0.56 21.38
CA GLU A 389 -7.47 -0.40 21.64
C GLU A 389 -6.65 -1.08 20.54
N GLY A 390 -5.40 -0.64 20.40
CA GLY A 390 -4.46 -1.31 19.51
C GLY A 390 -4.10 -2.74 19.94
N PRO A 391 -3.48 -3.52 19.05
CA PRO A 391 -2.81 -4.76 19.41
C PRO A 391 -1.78 -4.51 20.52
N GLY A 392 -1.76 -5.24 21.63
CA GLY A 392 -0.90 -4.90 22.77
C GLY A 392 0.62 -5.01 22.53
N GLN A 393 1.06 -5.48 21.35
CA GLN A 393 2.47 -5.56 20.98
C GLN A 393 2.67 -5.49 19.46
N SER A 394 3.68 -4.73 19.05
CA SER A 394 4.06 -4.60 17.65
C SER A 394 4.65 -5.90 17.08
N ASN A 395 4.29 -6.22 15.84
CA ASN A 395 4.85 -7.37 15.13
C ASN A 395 4.80 -7.21 13.62
N SER A 396 5.70 -7.93 12.96
CA SER A 396 5.69 -8.16 11.51
C SER A 396 6.01 -9.59 11.17
N ASN A 397 5.76 -9.96 9.93
CA ASN A 397 6.14 -11.24 9.38
C ASN A 397 6.62 -11.10 7.93
N LEU A 398 7.08 -12.22 7.38
CA LEU A 398 7.40 -12.36 5.98
C LEU A 398 6.22 -12.97 5.23
N TRP A 399 6.02 -12.52 4.00
CA TRP A 399 5.04 -13.09 3.08
C TRP A 399 5.76 -13.77 1.92
N PHE A 400 5.63 -15.10 1.86
CA PHE A 400 6.23 -15.93 0.82
C PHE A 400 5.22 -16.13 -0.32
N ALA A 401 5.65 -15.86 -1.53
CA ALA A 401 4.80 -15.88 -2.70
C ALA A 401 5.51 -16.50 -3.90
N ASP A 402 4.73 -17.01 -4.85
CA ASP A 402 5.26 -17.31 -6.18
C ASP A 402 5.39 -16.03 -7.04
N PHE A 403 6.19 -16.10 -8.11
CA PHE A 403 6.47 -14.96 -9.00
C PHE A 403 5.25 -14.46 -9.79
N SER A 404 4.16 -15.23 -9.83
CA SER A 404 2.91 -14.85 -10.51
C SER A 404 1.93 -14.15 -9.58
N LEU A 405 2.13 -14.19 -8.25
CA LEU A 405 1.29 -13.48 -7.30
C LEU A 405 1.11 -11.99 -7.64
N PRO A 406 2.15 -11.23 -8.04
CA PRO A 406 1.97 -9.81 -8.35
C PRO A 406 1.09 -9.52 -9.57
N ASP A 407 0.60 -10.54 -10.30
CA ASP A 407 -0.39 -10.41 -11.39
C ASP A 407 -1.81 -10.89 -10.99
N ARG A 408 -2.02 -11.38 -9.76
CA ARG A 408 -3.21 -12.17 -9.38
C ARG A 408 -3.99 -11.62 -8.17
N LEU A 409 -3.68 -10.41 -7.72
CA LEU A 409 -4.37 -9.77 -6.59
C LEU A 409 -5.51 -8.85 -7.08
N GLY A 410 -5.54 -7.59 -6.64
CA GLY A 410 -6.59 -6.64 -6.97
C GLY A 410 -6.43 -5.99 -8.36
N PRO A 411 -7.52 -5.44 -8.92
CA PRO A 411 -7.47 -4.71 -10.19
C PRO A 411 -6.49 -3.53 -10.13
N ALA A 412 -5.77 -3.29 -11.22
CA ALA A 412 -4.80 -2.19 -11.29
C ALA A 412 -5.42 -0.82 -11.63
N THR A 413 -6.71 -0.62 -11.33
CA THR A 413 -7.40 0.66 -11.53
C THR A 413 -6.70 1.76 -10.74
N ALA A 414 -6.30 2.82 -11.44
CA ALA A 414 -5.44 3.87 -10.90
C ALA A 414 -5.76 5.23 -11.51
N GLU A 415 -5.42 6.30 -10.79
CA GLU A 415 -5.73 7.67 -11.16
C GLU A 415 -4.62 8.65 -10.79
N GLY A 416 -4.57 9.78 -11.46
CA GLY A 416 -3.66 10.86 -11.10
C GLY A 416 -3.76 12.06 -12.03
N ALA A 417 -3.28 13.20 -11.59
CA ALA A 417 -3.33 14.45 -12.36
C ALA A 417 -1.95 15.00 -12.70
N VAL A 418 -1.92 15.78 -13.78
CA VAL A 418 -0.82 16.70 -14.05
C VAL A 418 -1.08 18.08 -13.42
N TRP A 419 -2.35 18.48 -13.34
CA TRP A 419 -2.80 19.73 -12.73
C TRP A 419 -4.13 19.54 -11.99
N ILE A 420 -4.25 20.10 -10.78
CA ILE A 420 -5.50 20.12 -9.99
C ILE A 420 -5.80 21.54 -9.56
N SER A 421 -6.75 22.20 -10.24
CA SER A 421 -7.05 23.62 -10.08
C SER A 421 -5.74 24.41 -9.95
N GLU A 422 -4.96 24.39 -11.03
CA GLU A 422 -3.70 25.13 -11.12
C GLU A 422 -3.76 26.17 -12.23
N HIS A 423 -3.04 27.26 -12.04
CA HIS A 423 -2.81 28.24 -13.10
C HIS A 423 -1.80 27.69 -14.10
N ILE A 424 -2.16 27.71 -15.38
CA ILE A 424 -1.35 27.19 -16.48
C ILE A 424 -1.13 28.33 -17.46
N ASP A 425 0.13 28.63 -17.77
CA ASP A 425 0.50 29.58 -18.82
C ASP A 425 0.57 28.89 -20.20
N PRO A 426 0.37 29.63 -21.31
CA PRO A 426 0.57 29.08 -22.66
C PRO A 426 1.97 28.52 -22.84
N GLU A 427 2.10 27.53 -23.73
CA GLU A 427 3.38 26.88 -24.10
C GLU A 427 4.07 26.10 -22.96
N VAL A 428 3.58 26.19 -21.71
CA VAL A 428 4.00 25.30 -20.63
C VAL A 428 3.38 23.92 -20.87
N VAL A 429 4.25 22.94 -21.04
CA VAL A 429 3.86 21.54 -21.23
C VAL A 429 3.91 20.82 -19.90
N SER A 430 2.91 19.99 -19.61
CA SER A 430 2.91 19.14 -18.42
C SER A 430 4.09 18.17 -18.42
N GLU A 431 4.47 17.69 -17.24
CA GLU A 431 5.30 16.49 -17.14
C GLU A 431 4.62 15.33 -17.90
N PRO A 432 5.38 14.47 -18.59
CA PRO A 432 4.85 13.25 -19.21
C PRO A 432 4.12 12.36 -18.20
N PHE A 433 2.89 11.96 -18.52
CA PHE A 433 2.09 11.06 -17.72
C PHE A 433 1.99 9.69 -18.42
N LEU A 434 2.18 8.59 -17.68
CA LEU A 434 2.12 7.24 -18.25
C LEU A 434 0.78 7.03 -18.94
N PHE A 435 0.78 6.61 -20.20
CA PHE A 435 -0.44 6.45 -21.00
C PHE A 435 -0.71 5.00 -21.40
N SER A 436 0.27 4.12 -21.24
CA SER A 436 0.20 2.69 -21.57
C SER A 436 -0.09 1.83 -20.34
N GLY A 437 -0.60 0.61 -20.56
CA GLY A 437 -0.84 -0.38 -19.50
C GLY A 437 -2.32 -0.68 -19.20
N TRP A 438 -3.26 0.11 -19.71
CA TRP A 438 -4.70 -0.09 -19.49
C TRP A 438 -5.49 -0.01 -20.79
N LYS A 439 -6.59 -0.78 -20.83
CA LYS A 439 -7.56 -0.74 -21.92
C LYS A 439 -8.51 0.45 -21.80
N HIS A 440 -9.08 0.65 -20.62
CA HIS A 440 -10.02 1.73 -20.36
C HIS A 440 -9.28 2.93 -19.81
N ARG A 441 -9.17 3.97 -20.64
CA ARG A 441 -8.47 5.21 -20.29
C ARG A 441 -9.38 6.40 -20.51
N SER A 442 -9.33 7.34 -19.58
CA SER A 442 -10.02 8.62 -19.69
C SER A 442 -9.25 9.75 -19.05
N ALA A 443 -9.62 10.98 -19.40
CA ALA A 443 -9.19 12.17 -18.72
C ALA A 443 -10.38 13.08 -18.40
N TRP A 444 -10.40 13.63 -17.20
CA TRP A 444 -11.24 14.76 -16.84
C TRP A 444 -10.48 16.06 -17.05
N ILE A 445 -11.11 16.97 -17.80
CA ILE A 445 -10.58 18.29 -18.08
C ILE A 445 -11.60 19.30 -17.58
N HIS A 446 -11.21 20.20 -16.70
CA HIS A 446 -12.07 21.29 -16.21
C HIS A 446 -11.37 22.61 -16.45
N ASN A 447 -11.96 23.46 -17.28
CA ASN A 447 -11.53 24.85 -17.45
C ASN A 447 -12.25 25.71 -16.41
N GLU A 448 -11.54 26.12 -15.37
CA GLU A 448 -12.02 27.00 -14.30
C GLU A 448 -11.78 28.49 -14.64
N GLY A 449 -11.17 28.76 -15.79
CA GLY A 449 -10.93 30.10 -16.31
C GLY A 449 -12.19 30.78 -16.85
N VAL A 450 -11.99 32.01 -17.32
CA VAL A 450 -13.06 32.92 -17.76
C VAL A 450 -13.28 32.95 -19.27
N ALA A 451 -12.49 32.22 -20.05
CA ALA A 451 -12.59 32.16 -21.50
C ALA A 451 -12.43 30.71 -22.01
N PRO A 452 -12.89 30.40 -23.22
CA PRO A 452 -12.58 29.12 -23.88
C PRO A 452 -11.08 28.96 -24.15
N VAL A 453 -10.56 27.76 -23.88
CA VAL A 453 -9.14 27.38 -23.98
C VAL A 453 -9.03 26.08 -24.77
N TYR A 454 -8.01 25.98 -25.62
CA TYR A 454 -7.64 24.74 -26.30
C TYR A 454 -6.62 23.97 -25.48
N PHE A 455 -6.97 22.74 -25.13
CA PHE A 455 -6.06 21.77 -24.51
C PHE A 455 -5.48 20.90 -25.61
N LYS A 456 -4.16 20.99 -25.81
CA LYS A 456 -3.41 20.19 -26.78
C LYS A 456 -2.72 19.03 -26.07
N PHE A 457 -3.07 17.82 -26.48
CA PHE A 457 -2.46 16.56 -26.06
C PHE A 457 -1.41 16.13 -27.08
N GLU A 458 -0.25 15.73 -26.58
CA GLU A 458 0.83 15.14 -27.36
C GLU A 458 1.21 13.78 -26.77
N VAL A 459 1.65 12.85 -27.61
CA VAL A 459 2.10 11.52 -27.16
C VAL A 459 3.51 11.21 -27.65
N ASP A 460 4.27 10.53 -26.80
CA ASP A 460 5.45 9.77 -27.19
C ASP A 460 5.03 8.31 -27.29
N VAL A 461 5.08 7.76 -28.51
CA VAL A 461 4.53 6.41 -28.79
C VAL A 461 5.48 5.31 -28.36
N GLU A 462 6.78 5.56 -28.49
CA GLU A 462 7.81 4.53 -28.36
C GLU A 462 8.65 4.71 -27.09
N GLY A 463 8.43 5.80 -26.32
CA GLY A 463 9.26 6.14 -25.16
C GLY A 463 10.65 6.62 -25.56
N THR A 464 10.77 7.26 -26.72
CA THR A 464 12.04 7.74 -27.28
C THR A 464 12.20 9.26 -27.20
N ASN A 465 11.32 9.92 -26.44
CA ASN A 465 11.20 11.36 -26.32
C ASN A 465 10.87 12.06 -27.66
N GLN A 466 10.20 11.35 -28.57
CA GLN A 466 9.72 11.89 -29.84
C GLN A 466 8.21 12.16 -29.76
N TRP A 467 7.87 13.44 -29.55
CA TRP A 467 6.50 13.88 -29.30
C TRP A 467 5.77 14.23 -30.60
N ARG A 468 4.54 13.74 -30.73
CA ARG A 468 3.62 14.12 -31.80
C ARG A 468 2.30 14.62 -31.25
N GLU A 469 1.70 15.57 -31.98
CA GLU A 469 0.34 15.99 -31.68
C GLU A 469 -0.62 14.81 -31.79
N PHE A 470 -1.51 14.72 -30.80
CA PHE A 470 -2.45 13.61 -30.65
C PHE A 470 -3.90 14.08 -30.72
N LYS A 471 -4.29 15.06 -29.91
CA LYS A 471 -5.63 15.64 -29.88
C LYS A 471 -5.59 17.09 -29.45
N THR A 472 -6.55 17.87 -29.92
CA THR A 472 -6.78 19.24 -29.46
C THR A 472 -8.26 19.43 -29.17
N LEU A 473 -8.61 19.95 -27.99
CA LEU A 473 -9.98 20.09 -27.52
C LEU A 473 -10.24 21.50 -27.03
N GLU A 474 -11.30 22.13 -27.52
CA GLU A 474 -11.80 23.38 -26.94
C GLU A 474 -12.63 23.08 -25.70
N VAL A 475 -12.28 23.69 -24.57
CA VAL A 475 -13.03 23.60 -23.32
C VAL A 475 -13.48 25.01 -22.95
N LYS A 476 -14.81 25.22 -22.90
CA LYS A 476 -15.40 26.52 -22.56
C LYS A 476 -15.15 26.88 -21.10
N ASN A 477 -15.27 28.16 -20.78
CA ASN A 477 -15.16 28.66 -19.41
C ASN A 477 -16.17 27.94 -18.48
N GLY A 478 -15.70 27.45 -17.35
CA GLY A 478 -16.47 26.68 -16.37
C GLY A 478 -16.90 25.27 -16.84
N GLN A 479 -16.54 24.85 -18.06
CA GLN A 479 -16.93 23.55 -18.60
C GLN A 479 -15.99 22.45 -18.13
N ALA A 480 -16.55 21.29 -17.82
CA ALA A 480 -15.82 20.04 -17.67
C ALA A 480 -16.11 19.08 -18.83
N ILE A 481 -15.11 18.29 -19.21
CA ILE A 481 -15.20 17.24 -20.22
C ILE A 481 -14.60 15.95 -19.66
N ASN A 482 -15.34 14.85 -19.76
CA ASN A 482 -14.78 13.51 -19.62
C ASN A 482 -14.40 12.99 -21.00
N LEU A 483 -13.11 13.04 -21.31
CA LEU A 483 -12.52 12.56 -22.54
C LEU A 483 -12.19 11.06 -22.39
N ILE A 484 -12.90 10.20 -23.13
CA ILE A 484 -12.58 8.76 -23.19
C ILE A 484 -11.63 8.52 -24.36
N PHE A 485 -10.52 7.84 -24.10
CA PHE A 485 -9.58 7.42 -25.12
C PHE A 485 -9.92 6.02 -25.62
N ASN A 486 -9.87 5.81 -26.93
CA ASN A 486 -10.08 4.47 -27.47
C ASN A 486 -8.80 3.61 -27.38
N GLU A 487 -8.94 2.28 -27.43
CA GLU A 487 -7.80 1.37 -27.30
C GLU A 487 -6.76 1.49 -28.43
N LYS A 488 -7.14 2.03 -29.60
CA LYS A 488 -6.24 2.24 -30.74
C LYS A 488 -5.44 3.53 -30.64
N GLU A 489 -5.75 4.38 -29.67
CA GLU A 489 -5.02 5.62 -29.42
C GLU A 489 -3.78 5.35 -28.58
N LEU A 490 -2.71 4.94 -29.25
CA LEU A 490 -1.50 4.48 -28.57
C LEU A 490 -0.56 5.63 -28.19
N GLY A 491 0.10 5.44 -27.05
CA GLY A 491 1.21 6.26 -26.56
C GLY A 491 1.82 5.57 -25.33
N GLU A 492 3.14 5.63 -25.20
CA GLU A 492 3.81 5.29 -23.94
C GLU A 492 3.55 6.38 -22.91
N TRP A 493 3.72 7.64 -23.34
CA TRP A 493 3.50 8.82 -22.52
C TRP A 493 2.53 9.79 -23.19
N VAL A 494 1.79 10.55 -22.38
CA VAL A 494 0.96 11.67 -22.81
C VAL A 494 1.33 12.93 -22.04
N ARG A 495 1.30 14.08 -22.70
CA ARG A 495 1.48 15.39 -22.06
C ARG A 495 0.49 16.40 -22.62
N VAL A 496 0.21 17.45 -21.86
CA VAL A 496 -0.82 18.44 -22.17
C VAL A 496 -0.23 19.84 -22.14
N SER A 497 -0.76 20.74 -22.97
CA SER A 497 -0.47 22.18 -22.95
C SER A 497 -1.74 22.96 -23.30
N VAL A 498 -1.72 24.27 -23.06
CA VAL A 498 -2.84 25.19 -23.35
C VAL A 498 -2.42 26.31 -24.30
N ASP A 499 -3.36 26.84 -25.09
CA ASP A 499 -3.12 27.98 -26.00
C ASP A 499 -3.21 29.34 -25.29
N LYS A 500 -3.89 29.41 -24.14
CA LYS A 500 -4.16 30.63 -23.37
C LYS A 500 -4.01 30.35 -21.87
N PRO A 501 -3.64 31.38 -21.08
CA PRO A 501 -3.53 31.20 -19.65
C PRO A 501 -4.90 30.86 -19.05
N THR A 502 -4.92 29.88 -18.15
CA THR A 502 -6.16 29.47 -17.49
C THR A 502 -5.91 28.80 -16.14
N GLN A 503 -6.91 28.84 -15.29
CA GLN A 503 -7.04 27.92 -14.17
C GLN A 503 -7.66 26.62 -14.68
N ALA A 504 -7.04 25.46 -14.44
CA ALA A 504 -7.61 24.19 -14.90
C ALA A 504 -7.20 22.97 -14.09
N THR A 505 -7.97 21.91 -14.27
CA THR A 505 -7.68 20.55 -13.83
C THR A 505 -7.55 19.63 -15.05
N VAL A 506 -6.50 18.81 -15.09
CA VAL A 506 -6.35 17.69 -16.04
C VAL A 506 -5.95 16.45 -15.27
N HIS A 507 -6.92 15.55 -15.15
CA HIS A 507 -6.85 14.35 -14.33
C HIS A 507 -7.06 13.11 -15.20
N PHE A 508 -6.13 12.17 -15.16
CA PHE A 508 -6.18 10.90 -15.87
C PHE A 508 -6.73 9.81 -14.96
N TYR A 509 -7.61 8.98 -15.51
CA TYR A 509 -8.17 7.84 -14.81
C TYR A 509 -8.12 6.62 -15.72
N TYR A 510 -7.46 5.57 -15.24
CA TYR A 510 -7.30 4.31 -15.93
C TYR A 510 -7.94 3.17 -15.15
N ALA A 511 -8.81 2.42 -15.82
CA ALA A 511 -9.49 1.28 -15.24
C ALA A 511 -8.95 -0.01 -15.83
N ASP A 512 -8.67 -0.94 -14.94
CA ASP A 512 -8.40 -2.32 -15.31
C ASP A 512 -9.72 -3.06 -15.61
N GLU A 513 -9.63 -4.12 -16.39
CA GLU A 513 -10.76 -5.04 -16.54
C GLU A 513 -10.80 -5.93 -15.29
N ASP A 514 -11.78 -5.72 -14.41
CA ASP A 514 -11.93 -6.60 -13.25
C ASP A 514 -12.43 -7.98 -13.71
N ARG A 515 -11.50 -8.95 -13.77
CA ARG A 515 -11.78 -10.31 -14.22
C ARG A 515 -12.32 -11.20 -13.11
N ARG A 516 -12.45 -10.68 -11.89
CA ARG A 516 -12.99 -11.43 -10.76
C ARG A 516 -14.49 -11.63 -10.96
N GLY A 517 -14.98 -12.83 -10.64
CA GLY A 517 -16.42 -13.08 -10.59
C GLY A 517 -17.07 -12.44 -9.36
N GLU A 518 -18.39 -12.59 -9.26
CA GLU A 518 -19.15 -12.28 -8.05
C GLU A 518 -19.04 -13.39 -6.98
N SER A 519 -18.51 -14.55 -7.35
CA SER A 519 -18.39 -15.71 -6.46
C SER A 519 -17.15 -15.62 -5.58
N THR A 520 -17.35 -15.87 -4.29
CA THR A 520 -16.26 -16.06 -3.33
C THR A 520 -15.48 -17.35 -3.60
N SER A 521 -14.16 -17.29 -3.43
CA SER A 521 -13.27 -18.47 -3.43
C SER A 521 -13.59 -19.44 -2.29
N GLU A 522 -13.40 -20.74 -2.54
CA GLU A 522 -13.45 -21.84 -1.56
C GLU A 522 -12.51 -21.64 -0.35
N LEU A 523 -11.53 -20.74 -0.48
CA LEU A 523 -10.64 -20.31 0.61
C LEU A 523 -11.41 -19.81 1.85
N PHE A 524 -12.63 -19.31 1.67
CA PHE A 524 -13.50 -18.82 2.74
C PHE A 524 -14.58 -19.83 3.15
N ASP A 525 -14.52 -21.07 2.68
CA ASP A 525 -15.46 -22.12 3.11
C ASP A 525 -15.39 -22.28 4.63
N GLY A 526 -16.55 -22.25 5.28
CA GLY A 526 -16.69 -22.23 6.75
C GLY A 526 -17.03 -20.87 7.34
N MET A 527 -16.83 -19.76 6.62
CA MET A 527 -17.36 -18.46 7.03
C MET A 527 -18.89 -18.46 6.94
N ALA A 528 -19.57 -18.03 8.00
CA ALA A 528 -21.02 -17.97 7.99
C ALA A 528 -21.53 -16.85 7.08
N THR A 529 -22.69 -17.07 6.48
CA THR A 529 -23.34 -16.07 5.64
C THR A 529 -24.24 -15.15 6.48
N VAL A 530 -24.62 -14.00 5.93
CA VAL A 530 -25.56 -13.06 6.57
C VAL A 530 -26.95 -13.68 6.80
N ASP A 531 -27.28 -14.73 6.04
CA ASP A 531 -28.55 -15.45 6.14
C ASP A 531 -28.49 -16.58 7.20
N THR A 532 -27.30 -16.84 7.77
CA THR A 532 -27.11 -17.84 8.83
C THR A 532 -27.68 -17.30 10.17
N PRO A 533 -28.66 -18.00 10.80
CA PRO A 533 -29.35 -17.47 11.99
C PRO A 533 -28.45 -17.28 13.23
N GLU A 534 -27.50 -18.20 13.43
CA GLU A 534 -26.57 -18.21 14.54
C GLU A 534 -25.16 -18.61 14.06
N THR A 535 -24.13 -17.98 14.59
CA THR A 535 -22.73 -18.21 14.20
C THR A 535 -21.81 -18.34 15.39
N SER A 536 -20.71 -19.08 15.25
CA SER A 536 -19.56 -18.95 16.15
C SER A 536 -18.97 -17.55 16.00
N ALA A 537 -18.75 -16.87 17.13
CA ALA A 537 -18.34 -15.48 17.17
C ALA A 537 -17.24 -15.29 18.21
N GLY A 538 -16.45 -14.23 18.05
CA GLY A 538 -15.52 -13.83 19.10
C GLY A 538 -14.86 -12.50 18.84
N LEU A 539 -14.66 -11.73 19.90
CA LEU A 539 -13.90 -10.48 19.86
C LEU A 539 -12.41 -10.81 19.92
N LEU A 540 -11.62 -10.18 19.05
CA LEU A 540 -10.23 -10.55 18.78
C LEU A 540 -9.26 -9.47 19.27
N TRP A 541 -8.24 -9.85 20.04
CA TRP A 541 -7.19 -8.93 20.50
C TRP A 541 -5.80 -9.58 20.48
N GLY A 542 -4.85 -8.97 19.74
CA GLY A 542 -3.44 -9.34 19.85
C GLY A 542 -2.91 -8.92 21.21
N LEU A 543 -2.50 -9.88 22.04
CA LEU A 543 -2.20 -9.62 23.45
C LEU A 543 -0.84 -8.94 23.63
N GLY A 544 -0.77 -8.03 24.61
CA GLY A 544 0.45 -7.34 25.00
C GLY A 544 1.35 -8.12 25.95
N ASP A 545 2.24 -7.41 26.64
CA ASP A 545 3.15 -7.93 27.69
C ASP A 545 4.00 -9.12 27.24
N ASN A 546 4.42 -9.13 25.97
CA ASN A 546 5.21 -10.18 25.36
C ASN A 546 4.55 -11.58 25.39
N ARG A 547 3.21 -11.65 25.53
CA ARG A 547 2.45 -12.90 25.48
C ARG A 547 2.47 -13.53 24.08
N ARG A 548 2.54 -12.71 23.03
CA ARG A 548 2.61 -13.12 21.61
C ARG A 548 1.54 -14.15 21.22
N ALA A 549 0.34 -13.97 21.75
CA ALA A 549 -0.84 -14.77 21.48
C ALA A 549 -2.01 -13.86 21.07
N LEU A 550 -2.99 -14.42 20.39
CA LEU A 550 -4.26 -13.73 20.11
C LEU A 550 -5.30 -14.19 21.13
N GLY A 551 -5.82 -13.24 21.92
CA GLY A 551 -6.93 -13.46 22.84
C GLY A 551 -8.26 -13.40 22.09
N ILE A 552 -9.15 -14.32 22.43
CA ILE A 552 -10.48 -14.45 21.83
C ILE A 552 -11.50 -14.55 22.95
N LEU A 553 -12.36 -13.53 23.06
CA LEU A 553 -13.58 -13.63 23.87
C LEU A 553 -14.64 -14.31 23.02
N ALA A 554 -14.75 -15.62 23.13
CA ALA A 554 -15.54 -16.46 22.25
C ALA A 554 -17.00 -16.56 22.72
N GLY A 555 -17.89 -16.77 21.75
CA GLY A 555 -19.32 -16.87 21.99
C GLY A 555 -20.10 -17.36 20.78
N LYS A 556 -21.42 -17.30 20.90
CA LYS A 556 -22.37 -17.48 19.81
C LYS A 556 -23.08 -16.16 19.54
N ALA A 557 -23.34 -15.85 18.27
CA ALA A 557 -24.07 -14.64 17.89
C ALA A 557 -25.30 -14.99 17.06
N ASP A 558 -26.48 -14.57 17.53
CA ASP A 558 -27.73 -14.57 16.76
C ASP A 558 -27.99 -13.17 16.19
N ASN A 559 -29.10 -12.95 15.48
CA ASN A 559 -29.39 -11.66 14.80
C ASN A 559 -29.48 -10.42 15.72
N SER A 560 -29.53 -10.62 17.04
CA SER A 560 -29.78 -9.59 18.05
C SER A 560 -28.71 -9.52 19.15
N HIS A 561 -28.04 -10.63 19.45
CA HIS A 561 -27.23 -10.77 20.65
C HIS A 561 -25.98 -11.64 20.42
N PHE A 562 -24.94 -11.33 21.19
CA PHE A 562 -23.72 -12.13 21.34
C PHE A 562 -23.66 -12.69 22.76
N GLU A 563 -23.70 -14.02 22.88
CA GLU A 563 -23.60 -14.76 24.14
C GLU A 563 -22.19 -15.34 24.30
N GLU A 564 -21.46 -14.87 25.32
CA GLU A 564 -20.11 -15.34 25.64
C GLU A 564 -20.11 -16.76 26.21
N ILE A 565 -19.19 -17.61 25.71
CA ILE A 565 -19.00 -19.00 26.19
C ILE A 565 -17.65 -19.21 26.91
N GLY A 566 -16.69 -18.30 26.73
CA GLY A 566 -15.41 -18.33 27.42
C GLY A 566 -14.29 -17.59 26.70
N TYR A 567 -13.12 -17.59 27.33
CA TYR A 567 -11.91 -16.95 26.83
C TYR A 567 -10.89 -17.98 26.34
N TYR A 568 -10.30 -17.71 25.18
CA TYR A 568 -9.37 -18.60 24.48
C TYR A 568 -8.14 -17.81 24.00
N GLU A 569 -7.03 -18.53 23.83
CA GLU A 569 -5.80 -17.98 23.26
C GLU A 569 -5.30 -18.84 22.11
N LEU A 570 -4.94 -18.18 21.01
CA LEU A 570 -4.23 -18.76 19.88
C LEU A 570 -2.74 -18.45 20.02
N ASP A 571 -1.90 -19.47 20.18
CA ASP A 571 -0.45 -19.33 20.34
C ASP A 571 0.31 -19.18 19.01
N GLY A 572 1.65 -19.21 19.01
CA GLY A 572 2.47 -19.09 17.80
C GLY A 572 2.58 -20.35 16.94
N GLU A 573 2.23 -21.51 17.49
CA GLU A 573 2.16 -22.79 16.77
C GLU A 573 0.73 -23.06 16.24
N MET A 574 -0.14 -22.07 16.36
CA MET A 574 -1.54 -22.10 15.97
C MET A 574 -2.35 -23.16 16.73
N ASN A 575 -2.10 -23.29 18.03
CA ASN A 575 -2.96 -24.06 18.93
C ASN A 575 -3.94 -23.10 19.60
N LEU A 576 -5.23 -23.37 19.45
CA LEU A 576 -6.29 -22.57 20.07
C LEU A 576 -6.79 -23.28 21.34
N VAL A 577 -6.56 -22.68 22.49
CA VAL A 577 -6.80 -23.32 23.79
C VAL A 577 -7.65 -22.44 24.70
N LYS A 578 -8.55 -23.07 25.48
CA LYS A 578 -9.33 -22.38 26.50
C LYS A 578 -8.44 -21.92 27.64
N LYS A 579 -8.69 -20.72 28.19
CA LYS A 579 -7.96 -20.13 29.30
C LYS A 579 -8.90 -19.55 30.36
N GLU A 580 -8.49 -19.64 31.61
CA GLU A 580 -9.16 -18.99 32.74
C GLU A 580 -8.39 -17.72 33.12
N ASP A 581 -8.73 -16.61 32.48
CA ASP A 581 -8.14 -15.28 32.70
C ASP A 581 -9.26 -14.21 32.69
N PRO A 582 -9.95 -14.01 33.83
CA PRO A 582 -11.09 -13.10 33.89
C PRO A 582 -10.71 -11.63 33.67
N GLN A 583 -9.45 -11.25 33.90
CA GLN A 583 -8.99 -9.87 33.70
C GLN A 583 -8.87 -9.57 32.21
N THR A 584 -8.19 -10.44 31.46
CA THR A 584 -8.07 -10.29 30.01
C THR A 584 -9.44 -10.41 29.33
N ALA A 585 -10.28 -11.35 29.77
CA ALA A 585 -11.64 -11.48 29.25
C ALA A 585 -12.48 -10.21 29.48
N ALA A 586 -12.39 -9.60 30.67
CA ALA A 586 -13.06 -8.33 30.98
C ALA A 586 -12.56 -7.17 30.13
N PHE A 587 -11.25 -7.09 29.92
CA PHE A 587 -10.65 -6.08 29.06
C PHE A 587 -11.14 -6.20 27.61
N ILE A 588 -11.13 -7.40 27.03
CA ILE A 588 -11.62 -7.64 25.66
C ILE A 588 -13.11 -7.27 25.57
N ARG A 589 -13.92 -7.67 26.55
CA ARG A 589 -15.36 -7.38 26.58
C ARG A 589 -15.65 -5.87 26.54
N GLU A 590 -14.87 -5.06 27.26
CA GLU A 590 -15.07 -3.62 27.34
C GLU A 590 -14.45 -2.89 26.12
N LYS A 591 -13.17 -3.13 25.85
CA LYS A 591 -12.40 -2.35 24.87
C LYS A 591 -12.66 -2.79 23.44
N PHE A 592 -12.94 -4.07 23.22
CA PHE A 592 -13.13 -4.62 21.88
C PHE A 592 -14.62 -4.79 21.55
N ALA A 593 -15.54 -4.26 22.35
CA ALA A 593 -16.95 -4.20 21.97
C ALA A 593 -17.11 -3.54 20.58
N ILE A 594 -18.01 -4.10 19.76
CA ILE A 594 -18.30 -3.53 18.44
C ILE A 594 -19.18 -2.28 18.65
N PRO A 595 -18.77 -1.11 18.11
CA PRO A 595 -19.52 0.12 18.33
C PRO A 595 -20.87 0.09 17.60
N LYS A 596 -21.86 0.76 18.20
CA LYS A 596 -23.20 0.97 17.62
C LYS A 596 -23.35 2.41 17.17
N GLU A 597 -24.22 2.67 16.19
CA GLU A 597 -24.62 4.02 15.77
C GLU A 597 -23.44 4.92 15.28
N VAL A 598 -22.37 4.30 14.78
CA VAL A 598 -21.21 5.01 14.21
C VAL A 598 -21.33 5.22 12.69
N ILE A 599 -22.31 4.56 12.07
CA ILE A 599 -22.77 4.78 10.69
C ILE A 599 -24.30 4.73 10.67
N THR A 600 -24.92 5.21 9.60
CA THR A 600 -26.37 5.14 9.40
C THR A 600 -26.69 4.31 8.17
N LEU A 601 -27.52 3.28 8.31
CA LEU A 601 -28.11 2.56 7.18
C LEU A 601 -29.56 3.04 7.01
N ASP A 602 -29.79 3.91 6.03
CA ASP A 602 -31.13 4.38 5.68
C ASP A 602 -31.67 3.59 4.47
N GLU A 603 -32.87 3.93 3.97
CA GLU A 603 -33.43 3.23 2.82
C GLU A 603 -32.57 3.38 1.55
N ALA A 604 -31.82 4.48 1.43
CA ALA A 604 -31.09 4.88 0.24
C ALA A 604 -29.73 4.20 0.16
N SER A 605 -28.94 4.23 1.24
CA SER A 605 -27.55 3.78 1.24
C SER A 605 -27.01 3.63 2.67
N VAL A 606 -25.72 3.30 2.79
CA VAL A 606 -24.97 3.63 4.01
C VAL A 606 -24.65 5.13 3.97
N LEU A 607 -24.73 5.81 5.10
CA LEU A 607 -24.23 7.16 5.33
C LEU A 607 -23.14 7.10 6.42
N VAL A 608 -21.98 7.64 6.07
CA VAL A 608 -20.87 7.91 6.97
C VAL A 608 -20.73 9.41 7.11
N VAL A 609 -20.59 9.87 8.35
CA VAL A 609 -20.15 11.23 8.66
C VAL A 609 -18.76 11.09 9.27
N ASP A 610 -17.77 11.66 8.59
CA ASP A 610 -16.38 11.62 9.07
C ASP A 610 -16.12 12.66 10.17
N ASP A 611 -14.92 12.64 10.74
CA ASP A 611 -14.57 13.50 11.88
C ASP A 611 -14.47 14.99 11.49
N GLN A 612 -14.42 15.31 10.19
CA GLN A 612 -14.52 16.67 9.65
C GLN A 612 -15.98 17.09 9.36
N GLY A 613 -16.95 16.21 9.60
CA GLY A 613 -18.36 16.46 9.31
C GLY A 613 -18.75 16.28 7.85
N ARG A 614 -17.86 15.75 7.00
CA ARG A 614 -18.16 15.47 5.59
C ARG A 614 -19.02 14.21 5.51
N ARG A 615 -19.91 14.17 4.51
CA ARG A 615 -20.96 13.17 4.37
C ARG A 615 -20.69 12.29 3.15
N TRP A 616 -20.51 11.00 3.39
CA TRP A 616 -20.14 10.02 2.39
C TRP A 616 -21.15 8.90 2.35
N ARG A 617 -21.66 8.58 1.17
CA ARG A 617 -22.64 7.52 0.99
C ARG A 617 -22.04 6.34 0.23
N LEU A 618 -22.21 5.14 0.81
CA LEU A 618 -21.68 3.89 0.27
C LEU A 618 -22.82 2.94 -0.14
N PRO A 619 -22.60 2.07 -1.13
CA PRO A 619 -23.59 1.10 -1.57
C PRO A 619 -23.88 0.05 -0.49
N LYS A 620 -25.03 -0.60 -0.59
CA LYS A 620 -25.41 -1.73 0.26
C LYS A 620 -25.61 -2.97 -0.60
N SER A 621 -25.28 -4.14 -0.06
CA SER A 621 -25.54 -5.42 -0.72
C SER A 621 -26.91 -6.00 -0.37
N LYS A 622 -27.21 -6.16 0.91
CA LYS A 622 -28.42 -6.80 1.43
C LYS A 622 -28.99 -6.06 2.64
N GLN A 623 -30.31 -6.14 2.80
CA GLN A 623 -31.01 -5.51 3.92
C GLN A 623 -30.63 -6.13 5.28
N ALA A 624 -30.34 -7.43 5.32
CA ALA A 624 -30.00 -8.19 6.53
C ALA A 624 -28.80 -7.61 7.31
N TYR A 625 -27.89 -6.90 6.63
CA TYR A 625 -26.78 -6.22 7.28
C TYR A 625 -27.22 -5.10 8.24
N SER A 626 -28.37 -4.46 8.00
CA SER A 626 -28.80 -3.30 8.79
C SER A 626 -28.99 -3.64 10.26
N ASP A 627 -29.74 -4.71 10.55
CA ASP A 627 -30.04 -5.10 11.93
C ASP A 627 -28.77 -5.60 12.64
N LEU A 628 -27.96 -6.41 11.95
CA LEU A 628 -26.68 -6.91 12.49
C LEU A 628 -25.72 -5.77 12.85
N THR A 629 -25.58 -4.76 11.97
CA THR A 629 -24.74 -3.60 12.23
C THR A 629 -25.30 -2.75 13.37
N ASN A 630 -26.61 -2.47 13.39
CA ASN A 630 -27.24 -1.66 14.45
C ASN A 630 -27.15 -2.35 15.83
N ASN A 631 -27.16 -3.69 15.85
CA ASN A 631 -26.99 -4.48 17.07
C ASN A 631 -25.54 -4.63 17.51
N GLY A 632 -24.56 -4.13 16.75
CA GLY A 632 -23.14 -4.24 17.08
C GLY A 632 -22.61 -5.67 16.93
N LEU A 633 -23.00 -6.36 15.86
CA LEU A 633 -22.65 -7.76 15.62
C LEU A 633 -21.70 -7.95 14.42
N LEU A 634 -21.26 -6.85 13.81
CA LEU A 634 -20.33 -6.84 12.69
C LEU A 634 -19.32 -5.70 12.91
N ARG A 635 -18.03 -6.03 13.03
CA ARG A 635 -16.97 -5.02 13.13
C ARG A 635 -17.00 -4.11 11.90
N ILE A 636 -17.10 -2.80 12.14
CA ILE A 636 -17.23 -1.80 11.07
C ILE A 636 -15.86 -1.37 10.54
N CYS A 637 -14.91 -1.06 11.42
CA CYS A 637 -13.60 -0.55 11.03
C CYS A 637 -12.52 -1.05 12.00
N ARG A 638 -11.34 -1.40 11.48
CA ARG A 638 -10.16 -1.73 12.29
C ARG A 638 -8.88 -1.55 11.47
N GLU A 639 -7.81 -1.14 12.14
CA GLU A 639 -6.45 -1.24 11.58
C GLU A 639 -5.99 -2.71 11.62
N VAL A 640 -5.69 -3.28 10.45
CA VAL A 640 -5.16 -4.65 10.32
C VAL A 640 -3.85 -4.74 9.53
N ALA A 641 -3.39 -3.60 9.05
CA ALA A 641 -2.03 -3.37 8.59
C ALA A 641 -1.64 -1.99 9.13
N THR A 642 -0.39 -1.80 9.52
CA THR A 642 0.07 -0.56 10.15
C THR A 642 -0.36 0.67 9.32
N GLU A 643 -0.96 1.64 10.01
CA GLU A 643 -1.46 2.89 9.44
C GLU A 643 -2.52 2.77 8.33
N ARG A 644 -3.16 1.60 8.16
CA ARG A 644 -4.25 1.39 7.20
C ARG A 644 -5.46 0.71 7.79
N ASP A 645 -6.60 1.39 7.63
CA ASP A 645 -7.87 0.87 8.07
C ASP A 645 -8.54 0.00 7.02
N LEU A 646 -9.08 -1.12 7.50
CA LEU A 646 -10.01 -1.94 6.76
C LEU A 646 -11.41 -1.61 7.28
N LEU A 647 -12.26 -1.11 6.39
CA LEU A 647 -13.67 -0.88 6.67
C LEU A 647 -14.50 -2.04 6.11
N ASN A 648 -15.34 -2.66 6.93
CA ASN A 648 -16.37 -3.58 6.49
C ASN A 648 -17.75 -2.92 6.67
N CYS A 649 -18.47 -2.72 5.58
CA CYS A 649 -19.77 -2.10 5.65
C CYS A 649 -20.75 -2.68 4.63
N ALA A 650 -21.92 -3.10 5.13
CA ALA A 650 -23.04 -3.59 4.32
C ALA A 650 -22.63 -4.65 3.27
N GLY A 651 -21.76 -5.58 3.65
CA GLY A 651 -21.29 -6.68 2.79
C GLY A 651 -20.21 -6.28 1.80
N THR A 652 -19.35 -5.32 2.13
CA THR A 652 -18.20 -4.92 1.31
C THR A 652 -17.05 -4.48 2.20
N PHE A 653 -15.86 -4.98 1.89
CA PHE A 653 -14.62 -4.48 2.45
C PHE A 653 -14.10 -3.31 1.62
N TYR A 654 -13.58 -2.29 2.29
CA TYR A 654 -12.98 -1.11 1.69
C TYR A 654 -11.61 -0.86 2.32
N GLU A 655 -10.65 -0.50 1.47
CA GLU A 655 -9.42 0.16 1.91
C GLU A 655 -9.78 1.59 2.31
N LEU A 656 -9.44 1.95 3.54
CA LEU A 656 -9.72 3.27 4.11
C LEU A 656 -8.41 3.94 4.53
N PRO A 657 -7.96 4.96 3.77
CA PRO A 657 -6.81 5.76 4.14
C PRO A 657 -6.96 6.40 5.53
N ALA A 658 -5.82 6.72 6.12
CA ALA A 658 -5.70 7.51 7.34
C ALA A 658 -6.33 8.91 7.19
N GLU A 659 -6.77 9.53 8.28
CA GLU A 659 -7.42 10.86 8.24
C GLU A 659 -6.46 11.97 7.76
N ASN A 660 -5.17 11.86 8.09
CA ASN A 660 -4.09 12.72 7.57
C ASN A 660 -3.77 12.47 6.09
N ALA A 661 -4.31 11.41 5.48
CA ALA A 661 -4.30 11.10 4.05
C ALA A 661 -5.70 11.22 3.43
N ASP A 662 -6.52 12.13 4.01
CA ASP A 662 -7.86 12.54 3.57
C ASP A 662 -9.00 11.53 3.82
N GLY A 663 -8.68 10.36 4.39
CA GLY A 663 -9.66 9.43 4.95
C GLY A 663 -10.72 8.97 3.95
N PHE A 664 -11.99 9.14 4.33
CA PHE A 664 -13.13 8.68 3.54
C PHE A 664 -13.20 9.26 2.13
N ALA A 665 -12.66 10.47 1.90
CA ALA A 665 -12.59 11.08 0.57
C ALA A 665 -11.85 10.19 -0.45
N LYS A 666 -10.96 9.32 0.03
CA LYS A 666 -10.06 8.46 -0.74
C LYS A 666 -10.35 6.96 -0.59
N ILE A 667 -11.48 6.61 0.00
CA ILE A 667 -11.92 5.22 0.17
C ILE A 667 -11.98 4.47 -1.18
N ARG A 668 -11.66 3.16 -1.13
CA ARG A 668 -11.69 2.26 -2.29
C ARG A 668 -12.31 0.92 -1.91
N PRO A 669 -13.32 0.39 -2.64
CA PRO A 669 -13.85 -0.94 -2.37
C PRO A 669 -12.84 -2.01 -2.81
N ILE A 670 -12.71 -3.06 -2.01
CA ILE A 670 -11.83 -4.21 -2.26
C ILE A 670 -12.64 -5.34 -2.89
N SER A 671 -13.68 -5.77 -2.18
CA SER A 671 -14.55 -6.89 -2.56
C SER A 671 -15.87 -6.83 -1.80
N SER A 672 -16.93 -7.31 -2.45
CA SER A 672 -18.22 -7.53 -1.81
C SER A 672 -18.35 -8.98 -1.39
N HIS A 673 -19.04 -9.22 -0.27
CA HIS A 673 -19.20 -10.55 0.30
C HIS A 673 -20.59 -10.72 0.92
N ASN A 674 -20.97 -11.98 1.14
CA ASN A 674 -22.20 -12.33 1.85
C ASN A 674 -21.95 -12.81 3.29
N PHE A 675 -20.73 -12.64 3.82
CA PHE A 675 -20.37 -13.14 5.14
C PHE A 675 -20.90 -12.30 6.31
N ARG A 676 -21.07 -12.99 7.44
CA ARG A 676 -21.40 -12.46 8.76
C ARG A 676 -20.15 -12.36 9.63
N ILE A 677 -19.22 -11.52 9.20
CA ILE A 677 -17.91 -11.35 9.85
C ILE A 677 -18.12 -10.60 11.16
N PHE A 678 -17.99 -11.32 12.27
CA PHE A 678 -18.26 -10.77 13.60
C PHE A 678 -17.16 -9.80 14.02
N ASP A 679 -15.90 -10.26 14.02
CA ASP A 679 -14.72 -9.43 14.23
C ASP A 679 -13.56 -9.90 13.35
N TYR A 680 -12.58 -9.03 13.15
CA TYR A 680 -11.34 -9.32 12.42
C TYR A 680 -10.16 -8.60 13.07
N ALA A 681 -8.94 -9.15 12.97
CA ALA A 681 -7.72 -8.59 13.57
C ALA A 681 -6.45 -9.00 12.80
N SER A 682 -5.37 -8.23 12.97
CA SER A 682 -4.01 -8.67 12.60
C SER A 682 -3.42 -9.55 13.71
N TYR A 683 -2.75 -10.64 13.31
CA TYR A 683 -1.98 -11.50 14.22
C TYR A 683 -0.85 -12.20 13.46
N ARG A 684 0.42 -11.96 13.86
CA ARG A 684 1.60 -12.62 13.27
C ARG A 684 1.68 -12.47 11.75
N GLY A 685 1.30 -11.30 11.24
CA GLY A 685 1.24 -10.99 9.80
C GLY A 685 0.06 -11.58 9.02
N MET A 686 -0.90 -12.20 9.71
CA MET A 686 -2.13 -12.73 9.14
C MET A 686 -3.33 -11.85 9.48
N LEU A 687 -4.35 -11.90 8.62
CA LEU A 687 -5.72 -11.49 8.94
C LEU A 687 -6.45 -12.68 9.58
N ILE A 688 -6.99 -12.48 10.78
CA ILE A 688 -7.84 -13.44 11.48
C ILE A 688 -9.27 -12.94 11.49
N MET A 689 -10.24 -13.79 11.17
CA MET A 689 -11.67 -13.46 11.18
C MET A 689 -12.49 -14.43 12.04
N SER A 690 -13.50 -13.91 12.73
CA SER A 690 -14.55 -14.67 13.43
C SER A 690 -15.91 -14.49 12.75
N GLY A 691 -16.90 -15.31 13.11
CA GLY A 691 -18.20 -15.38 12.40
C GLY A 691 -18.31 -16.62 11.52
N LEU A 692 -17.88 -17.79 12.03
CA LEU A 692 -17.90 -19.05 11.29
C LEU A 692 -19.22 -19.80 11.52
N GLN A 693 -19.59 -20.65 10.56
CA GLN A 693 -20.74 -21.54 10.68
C GLN A 693 -20.43 -22.70 11.64
N GLU A 694 -21.46 -23.37 12.14
CA GLU A 694 -21.29 -24.52 13.06
C GLU A 694 -20.71 -25.75 12.33
N ASP A 695 -21.22 -26.04 11.13
CA ASP A 695 -20.75 -27.15 10.29
C ASP A 695 -19.55 -26.72 9.42
N LEU A 696 -18.34 -26.94 9.92
CA LEU A 696 -17.11 -26.55 9.24
C LEU A 696 -16.66 -27.59 8.19
N PRO A 697 -16.05 -27.16 7.06
CA PRO A 697 -15.50 -28.08 6.08
C PRO A 697 -14.38 -28.94 6.69
N ALA A 698 -14.35 -30.22 6.32
CA ALA A 698 -13.28 -31.11 6.73
C ALA A 698 -11.96 -30.71 6.06
N ASN A 699 -10.88 -30.62 6.84
CA ASN A 699 -9.51 -30.36 6.37
C ASN A 699 -9.28 -28.99 5.71
N SER A 700 -9.94 -27.92 6.16
CA SER A 700 -9.57 -26.57 5.73
C SER A 700 -8.22 -26.15 6.31
N GLU A 701 -7.30 -25.72 5.45
CA GLU A 701 -6.01 -25.15 5.85
C GLU A 701 -6.16 -23.76 6.49
N HIS A 702 -7.30 -23.09 6.29
CA HIS A 702 -7.56 -21.74 6.76
C HIS A 702 -8.39 -21.67 8.05
N ILE A 703 -8.88 -22.80 8.56
CA ILE A 703 -9.67 -22.83 9.80
C ILE A 703 -8.84 -23.40 10.93
N ILE A 704 -8.76 -22.64 12.02
CA ILE A 704 -8.12 -23.07 13.25
C ILE A 704 -9.21 -23.30 14.29
N SER A 705 -9.39 -24.55 14.71
CA SER A 705 -10.34 -24.96 15.73
C SER A 705 -9.68 -25.18 17.09
N SER A 706 -10.40 -24.91 18.16
CA SER A 706 -9.96 -25.20 19.51
C SER A 706 -9.92 -26.71 19.80
N GLU A 707 -9.06 -27.13 20.72
CA GLU A 707 -8.95 -28.55 21.10
C GLU A 707 -10.28 -29.14 21.63
N ASP A 708 -11.12 -28.31 22.25
CA ASP A 708 -12.44 -28.70 22.74
C ASP A 708 -13.55 -28.62 21.67
N GLY A 709 -13.22 -28.18 20.45
CA GLY A 709 -14.12 -28.08 19.31
C GLY A 709 -15.17 -26.96 19.40
N LYS A 710 -15.08 -26.04 20.37
CA LYS A 710 -16.10 -25.02 20.62
C LYS A 710 -15.88 -23.69 19.91
N VAL A 711 -14.65 -23.39 19.53
CA VAL A 711 -14.26 -22.11 18.94
C VAL A 711 -13.48 -22.38 17.68
N SER A 712 -13.73 -21.60 16.63
CA SER A 712 -12.93 -21.63 15.42
C SER A 712 -12.77 -20.24 14.84
N VAL A 713 -11.64 -20.01 14.19
CA VAL A 713 -11.35 -18.77 13.47
C VAL A 713 -10.82 -19.08 12.09
N TRP A 714 -11.03 -18.16 11.16
CA TRP A 714 -10.41 -18.19 9.84
C TRP A 714 -9.09 -17.42 9.88
N ALA A 715 -8.06 -17.90 9.17
CA ALA A 715 -6.73 -17.29 9.08
C ALA A 715 -6.24 -17.21 7.63
N GLY A 716 -5.75 -16.05 7.21
CA GLY A 716 -5.16 -15.81 5.88
C GLY A 716 -4.38 -14.50 5.85
N VAL A 717 -4.25 -13.86 4.69
CA VAL A 717 -3.67 -12.50 4.58
C VAL A 717 -4.72 -11.50 4.13
N ILE A 718 -4.50 -10.20 4.39
CA ILE A 718 -5.42 -9.14 3.96
C ILE A 718 -5.64 -9.14 2.42
N ASP A 719 -4.63 -9.54 1.65
CA ASP A 719 -4.72 -9.68 0.19
C ASP A 719 -5.59 -10.88 -0.26
N ASP A 720 -5.97 -11.80 0.62
CA ASP A 720 -6.98 -12.81 0.28
C ASP A 720 -8.36 -12.19 0.08
N LEU A 721 -8.63 -10.99 0.62
CA LEU A 721 -9.92 -10.30 0.44
C LEU A 721 -10.26 -10.05 -1.03
N TRP A 722 -9.25 -9.92 -1.91
CA TRP A 722 -9.47 -9.82 -3.36
C TRP A 722 -10.21 -11.05 -3.92
N LYS A 723 -10.04 -12.23 -3.30
CA LYS A 723 -10.65 -13.50 -3.69
C LYS A 723 -12.10 -13.68 -3.23
N MET A 724 -12.69 -12.69 -2.53
CA MET A 724 -14.13 -12.68 -2.24
C MET A 724 -14.99 -12.31 -3.47
N GLY A 725 -14.37 -11.78 -4.52
CA GLY A 725 -15.04 -11.37 -5.75
C GLY A 725 -14.94 -9.87 -5.98
N LYS A 726 -15.50 -9.42 -7.10
CA LYS A 726 -15.53 -7.99 -7.44
C LYS A 726 -16.53 -7.20 -6.57
N PRO A 727 -16.30 -5.90 -6.33
CA PRO A 727 -17.27 -5.05 -5.68
C PRO A 727 -18.61 -4.98 -6.42
N THR A 728 -19.70 -5.15 -5.69
CA THR A 728 -21.09 -5.03 -6.18
C THR A 728 -21.96 -4.32 -5.13
N GLY A 729 -23.18 -3.97 -5.50
CA GLY A 729 -24.14 -3.38 -4.57
C GLY A 729 -25.09 -2.40 -5.24
N GLU A 730 -25.94 -1.80 -4.43
CA GLU A 730 -26.90 -0.80 -4.90
C GLU A 730 -27.20 0.26 -3.84
N GLY A 731 -27.77 1.36 -4.30
CA GLY A 731 -28.15 2.47 -3.45
C GLY A 731 -28.00 3.79 -4.15
N GLY A 732 -28.09 4.88 -3.41
CA GLY A 732 -27.76 6.19 -3.95
C GLY A 732 -27.95 7.29 -2.94
N PRO A 733 -27.72 8.55 -3.32
CA PRO A 733 -27.80 9.64 -2.38
C PRO A 733 -29.24 10.11 -2.10
N TRP A 734 -30.20 9.72 -2.94
CA TRP A 734 -31.62 10.05 -2.78
C TRP A 734 -32.50 8.81 -3.01
N LYS A 735 -33.45 8.59 -2.13
CA LYS A 735 -34.58 7.66 -2.29
C LYS A 735 -35.83 8.29 -1.70
N ASN A 736 -36.82 8.55 -2.55
CA ASN A 736 -38.05 9.29 -2.21
C ASN A 736 -37.78 10.62 -1.47
N THR A 737 -36.65 11.27 -1.78
CA THR A 737 -36.10 12.36 -0.95
C THR A 737 -36.70 13.69 -1.36
N GLN A 738 -37.04 14.54 -0.39
CA GLN A 738 -37.36 15.95 -0.63
C GLN A 738 -36.07 16.71 -0.92
N VAL A 739 -35.89 17.09 -2.18
CA VAL A 739 -34.70 17.78 -2.70
C VAL A 739 -34.96 19.27 -2.72
N GLU A 740 -34.03 20.04 -2.18
CA GLU A 740 -34.02 21.50 -2.27
C GLU A 740 -33.25 21.96 -3.52
N SER A 741 -33.80 22.95 -4.21
CA SER A 741 -33.22 23.55 -5.41
C SER A 741 -31.80 24.06 -5.15
N GLY A 742 -30.87 23.66 -6.01
CA GLY A 742 -29.48 24.14 -5.99
C GLY A 742 -28.60 23.51 -4.91
N ILE A 743 -29.15 22.70 -4.01
CA ILE A 743 -28.39 22.01 -2.96
C ILE A 743 -27.91 20.66 -3.50
N PRO A 744 -26.59 20.40 -3.53
CA PRO A 744 -26.08 19.10 -3.94
C PRO A 744 -26.45 18.00 -2.95
N SER A 745 -26.70 16.79 -3.48
CA SER A 745 -26.79 15.58 -2.69
C SER A 745 -25.49 15.30 -1.94
N ASP A 746 -25.55 14.43 -0.92
CA ASP A 746 -24.36 13.80 -0.36
C ASP A 746 -23.56 13.10 -1.47
N SER A 747 -22.24 13.01 -1.31
CA SER A 747 -21.35 12.28 -2.23
C SER A 747 -21.66 10.80 -2.18
N TYR A 748 -21.85 10.16 -3.33
CA TYR A 748 -22.06 8.72 -3.44
C TYR A 748 -20.91 8.05 -4.18
N LEU A 749 -20.40 6.93 -3.65
CA LEU A 749 -19.27 6.23 -4.23
C LEU A 749 -19.68 5.59 -5.57
N ILE A 750 -18.97 5.94 -6.65
CA ILE A 750 -19.17 5.41 -8.01
C ILE A 750 -17.91 4.76 -8.59
N GLY A 751 -16.75 5.04 -8.02
CA GLY A 751 -15.47 4.49 -8.48
C GLY A 751 -15.30 3.01 -8.20
N PHE A 752 -14.43 2.38 -8.98
CA PHE A 752 -13.99 0.98 -8.80
C PHE A 752 -15.07 -0.11 -9.02
N TYR A 753 -16.26 0.27 -9.50
CA TYR A 753 -17.27 -0.65 -10.01
C TYR A 753 -17.21 -0.68 -11.55
N ASP A 754 -17.26 -1.86 -12.15
CA ASP A 754 -17.16 -2.06 -13.59
C ASP A 754 -18.46 -1.69 -14.32
N GLN A 755 -19.59 -2.29 -13.94
CA GLN A 755 -20.91 -1.96 -14.50
C GLN A 755 -21.67 -1.01 -13.57
N ARG A 756 -22.05 0.16 -14.09
CA ARG A 756 -22.72 1.21 -13.32
C ARG A 756 -23.98 1.66 -14.04
N ILE A 757 -25.12 1.45 -13.41
CA ILE A 757 -26.43 1.79 -13.98
C ILE A 757 -27.13 2.77 -13.04
N LEU A 758 -27.39 3.98 -13.53
CA LEU A 758 -28.18 5.00 -12.87
C LEU A 758 -29.65 4.93 -13.28
N LYS A 759 -30.53 5.01 -12.28
CA LYS A 759 -31.94 5.32 -12.41
C LYS A 759 -32.23 6.61 -11.63
N LEU A 760 -32.57 7.69 -12.35
CA LEU A 760 -32.93 8.98 -11.77
C LEU A 760 -34.41 9.25 -12.04
N THR A 761 -35.20 9.36 -10.97
CA THR A 761 -36.66 9.54 -11.04
C THR A 761 -37.04 10.89 -10.48
N ASN A 762 -37.85 11.65 -11.22
CA ASN A 762 -38.55 12.83 -10.73
C ASN A 762 -39.94 12.41 -10.23
N GLU A 763 -40.14 12.40 -8.91
CA GLU A 763 -41.40 11.95 -8.29
C GLU A 763 -42.38 13.12 -8.09
N SER A 764 -42.00 14.34 -8.48
CA SER A 764 -42.87 15.50 -8.45
C SER A 764 -43.80 15.56 -9.67
N ASN A 765 -44.66 16.59 -9.72
CA ASN A 765 -45.50 16.92 -10.88
C ASN A 765 -44.91 18.05 -11.75
N LEU A 766 -43.69 18.51 -11.44
CA LEU A 766 -43.01 19.60 -12.16
C LEU A 766 -41.96 19.03 -13.10
N THR A 767 -41.69 19.71 -14.22
CA THR A 767 -40.46 19.46 -14.98
C THR A 767 -39.26 20.01 -14.22
N VAL A 768 -38.27 19.16 -13.94
CA VAL A 768 -37.08 19.48 -13.15
C VAL A 768 -35.82 19.15 -13.95
N ARG A 769 -34.83 20.04 -13.92
CA ARG A 769 -33.51 19.79 -14.48
C ARG A 769 -32.57 19.31 -13.39
N PHE A 770 -31.95 18.17 -13.63
CA PHE A 770 -30.94 17.59 -12.76
C PHE A 770 -29.55 17.74 -13.38
N LYS A 771 -28.59 18.20 -12.58
CA LYS A 771 -27.16 18.13 -12.89
C LYS A 771 -26.57 16.89 -12.24
N ILE A 772 -25.87 16.11 -13.04
CA ILE A 772 -25.07 14.97 -12.61
C ILE A 772 -23.62 15.43 -12.56
N GLN A 773 -23.04 15.44 -11.37
CA GLN A 773 -21.65 15.87 -11.17
C GLN A 773 -20.78 14.71 -10.68
N ALA A 774 -19.55 14.68 -11.16
CA ALA A 774 -18.53 13.70 -10.83
C ALA A 774 -17.34 14.41 -10.17
N GLU A 775 -16.64 13.72 -9.28
CA GLU A 775 -15.39 14.18 -8.70
C GLU A 775 -14.39 13.00 -8.72
N PRO A 776 -13.37 13.06 -9.59
CA PRO A 776 -12.55 11.90 -9.90
C PRO A 776 -11.40 11.65 -8.91
N ILE A 777 -11.08 12.60 -8.03
CA ILE A 777 -9.85 12.61 -7.24
C ILE A 777 -10.12 12.19 -5.79
N GLY A 778 -11.14 12.77 -5.17
CA GLY A 778 -11.47 12.72 -3.73
C GLY A 778 -11.44 14.12 -3.09
N HIS A 779 -10.65 15.03 -3.66
CA HIS A 779 -10.42 16.40 -3.16
C HIS A 779 -10.35 17.46 -4.28
N GLY A 780 -10.78 17.13 -5.49
CA GLY A 780 -10.75 18.02 -6.65
C GLY A 780 -12.06 18.81 -6.83
N PRO A 781 -12.13 19.68 -7.85
CA PRO A 781 -13.38 20.37 -8.15
C PRO A 781 -14.45 19.38 -8.63
N TRP A 782 -15.70 19.66 -8.29
CA TRP A 782 -16.84 18.92 -8.84
C TRP A 782 -17.09 19.31 -10.29
N MET A 783 -17.13 18.31 -11.16
CA MET A 783 -17.22 18.46 -12.61
C MET A 783 -18.61 18.06 -13.10
N THR A 784 -19.29 18.92 -13.85
CA THR A 784 -20.60 18.59 -14.43
C THR A 784 -20.41 17.62 -15.58
N TYR A 785 -20.92 16.40 -15.42
CA TYR A 785 -20.88 15.35 -16.44
C TYR A 785 -22.02 15.48 -17.45
N ARG A 786 -23.24 15.70 -16.93
CA ARG A 786 -24.46 15.73 -17.74
C ARG A 786 -25.54 16.55 -17.04
N GLU A 787 -26.37 17.22 -17.84
CA GLU A 787 -27.65 17.76 -17.39
C GLU A 787 -28.79 16.99 -18.07
N VAL A 788 -29.83 16.67 -17.32
CA VAL A 788 -31.04 15.99 -17.83
C VAL A 788 -32.28 16.73 -17.32
N GLU A 789 -33.25 16.94 -18.20
CA GLU A 789 -34.54 17.55 -17.87
C GLU A 789 -35.60 16.45 -17.86
N LEU A 790 -36.33 16.31 -16.76
CA LEU A 790 -37.31 15.24 -16.56
C LEU A 790 -38.68 15.82 -16.21
N GLU A 791 -39.70 15.37 -16.92
CA GLU A 791 -41.10 15.66 -16.59
C GLU A 791 -41.51 15.00 -15.27
N GLY A 792 -42.62 15.45 -14.69
CA GLY A 792 -43.12 14.87 -13.45
C GLY A 792 -43.52 13.40 -13.61
N GLY A 793 -42.97 12.52 -12.76
CA GLY A 793 -43.14 11.07 -12.85
C GLY A 793 -42.15 10.37 -13.81
N GLU A 794 -41.33 11.11 -14.54
CA GLU A 794 -40.38 10.54 -15.50
C GLU A 794 -39.18 9.88 -14.82
N THR A 795 -38.64 8.84 -15.44
CA THR A 795 -37.41 8.15 -15.03
C THR A 795 -36.38 8.17 -16.16
N PHE A 796 -35.20 8.69 -15.86
CA PHE A 796 -34.00 8.57 -16.69
C PHE A 796 -33.21 7.33 -16.30
N ASN A 797 -32.97 6.43 -17.26
CA ASN A 797 -32.10 5.26 -17.09
C ASN A 797 -30.82 5.47 -17.89
N TYR A 798 -29.67 5.24 -17.27
CA TYR A 798 -28.38 5.49 -17.89
C TYR A 798 -27.34 4.48 -17.46
N GLU A 799 -26.71 3.83 -18.43
CA GLU A 799 -25.54 2.99 -18.21
C GLU A 799 -24.29 3.82 -18.49
N PHE A 800 -23.41 3.93 -17.49
CA PHE A 800 -22.15 4.65 -17.68
C PHE A 800 -21.23 3.83 -18.60
N PRO A 801 -20.59 4.45 -19.61
CA PRO A 801 -19.67 3.73 -20.47
C PRO A 801 -18.47 3.22 -19.66
N ALA A 802 -17.87 2.10 -20.06
CA ALA A 802 -16.71 1.52 -19.36
C ALA A 802 -15.55 2.51 -19.17
N GLY A 803 -15.36 3.41 -20.12
CA GLY A 803 -14.35 4.48 -20.06
C GLY A 803 -14.68 5.64 -19.11
N PHE A 804 -15.93 5.81 -18.66
CA PHE A 804 -16.24 6.79 -17.61
C PHE A 804 -15.62 6.30 -16.30
N GLN A 805 -14.82 7.12 -15.63
CA GLN A 805 -14.29 6.79 -14.32
C GLN A 805 -14.31 8.03 -13.43
N SER A 806 -14.67 7.86 -12.16
CA SER A 806 -14.72 8.90 -11.15
C SER A 806 -14.78 8.24 -9.78
N ARG A 807 -14.32 8.91 -8.72
CA ARG A 807 -14.43 8.38 -7.36
C ARG A 807 -15.83 8.61 -6.81
N TRP A 808 -16.31 9.85 -6.90
CA TRP A 808 -17.60 10.27 -6.37
C TRP A 808 -18.56 10.76 -7.46
N ILE A 809 -19.86 10.64 -7.18
CA ILE A 809 -20.97 11.24 -7.93
C ILE A 809 -21.91 11.97 -6.98
N ARG A 810 -22.54 13.06 -7.45
CA ARG A 810 -23.63 13.74 -6.75
C ARG A 810 -24.64 14.35 -7.73
N PHE A 811 -25.79 14.74 -7.21
CA PHE A 811 -26.90 15.27 -8.00
C PHE A 811 -27.38 16.62 -7.47
N ILE A 812 -27.83 17.50 -8.37
CA ILE A 812 -28.41 18.81 -8.03
C ILE A 812 -29.69 18.99 -8.84
N ALA A 813 -30.80 19.33 -8.19
CA ALA A 813 -32.03 19.73 -8.88
C ALA A 813 -32.11 21.26 -9.01
N ASP A 814 -32.68 21.77 -10.10
CA ASP A 814 -32.90 23.21 -10.30
C ASP A 814 -34.18 23.75 -9.64
N LYS A 815 -34.98 22.86 -9.05
CA LYS A 815 -36.24 23.16 -8.36
C LYS A 815 -36.41 22.25 -7.16
N ASN A 816 -37.21 22.70 -6.19
CA ASN A 816 -37.65 21.82 -5.11
C ASN A 816 -38.52 20.71 -5.69
N CYS A 817 -38.21 19.46 -5.37
CA CYS A 817 -38.94 18.29 -5.87
C CYS A 817 -38.78 17.10 -4.95
N GLN A 818 -39.59 16.06 -5.15
CA GLN A 818 -39.28 14.73 -4.63
C GLN A 818 -38.54 13.94 -5.70
N ALA A 819 -37.43 13.29 -5.35
CA ALA A 819 -36.64 12.53 -6.33
C ALA A 819 -35.93 11.30 -5.72
N THR A 820 -35.61 10.36 -6.60
CA THR A 820 -34.76 9.20 -6.33
C THR A 820 -33.61 9.18 -7.32
N ALA A 821 -32.38 9.06 -6.82
CA ALA A 821 -31.18 8.83 -7.62
C ALA A 821 -30.57 7.51 -7.15
N TRP A 822 -30.75 6.44 -7.92
CA TRP A 822 -30.41 5.07 -7.54
C TRP A 822 -29.42 4.48 -8.53
N LEU A 823 -28.30 3.97 -8.01
CA LEU A 823 -27.27 3.30 -8.78
C LEU A 823 -27.26 1.81 -8.42
N LYS A 824 -27.00 1.00 -9.44
CA LYS A 824 -26.76 -0.43 -9.32
C LYS A 824 -25.41 -0.79 -9.91
N TYR A 825 -24.66 -1.55 -9.14
CA TYR A 825 -23.37 -2.12 -9.48
C TYR A 825 -23.48 -3.62 -9.59
N LYS A 826 -22.96 -4.18 -10.68
CA LYS A 826 -23.05 -5.61 -11.00
C LYS A 826 -21.68 -6.15 -11.29
#